data_AF-A0A9D5M3U6-F1
#
_entry.id   AF-A0A9D5M3U6-F1
#
_cell.length_a   1.000
_cell.length_b   1.000
_cell.length_c   1.000
_cell.angle_alpha   90.00
_cell.angle_beta   90.00
_cell.angle_gamma   90.00
#
_symmetry.space_group_name_H-M   'P 1'
#
loop_
_entity.id
_entity.type
_entity.pdbx_description
1 polymer ?
#
loop_
_entity_poly.entity_id
_entity_poly.type
_entity_poly.pdbx_seq_one_letter_code
_entity_poly.pdbx_strand_id
1 'polypeptide(L)'
;MKKTNKILILIMAICFVFALTGCKKEITLGKVTMQATAVEGDQLNLASGKLTYTKGKKSATIALNGEGVTVSGYSSSKLGKQTVTVTFGGKTTTFEIETLPKIAVDGVKTVYEKGENFDPAGVVKVRKSDGTFDSVELTDSRVSISGFDTSSESSIVTVQFAEGGKTYTTKYTISTKQVKFVAPLQLTYKNYDESLVLSGGYFEITVGGKKEYVQLSSKDVTVTGYDPSVVNIDNPQVNQKITVTYKGQEYYYTVEVKYSLVTWVQEVAADLAKLDWEGDKEPSLSETQKENAIKAYEMILELDPKEKEVITAEEELSIIKATVISAYEKWANEAKSFSETFMVGSNSITLGCDSYEKTKADYERISDVNAKIHYYGEMLYAILDVYSEEILYGEKKVIEHVGAMYTDAVYEAIKPILEMMLSVYETTSVIPANWTKDGLYTDTNKNAIEKAVEKMLSSGFASTRYSFIFQKISAWRTNDDLFDIIYSYYFYGGAESKDLVRTKLLAKIPMPKRLQTLYINIVNGYSIIKSYSENPKDFLWAETIDINYYYYEATDMAKEIKESGTALEKEIYDYINFDNEIIFGLVYLSCGVEKQAKEMHGDTTFTNVWKQLGEFYETYLEAESDVDGINFDTDGDKLDTLIKDFIDLLPSTQYSFIASMLNGYRTAKVTDEQGNRVLSLDLNQNITFFAMLYNAYFDYKLSYKSGDETVAYEKAQNVCNEIFKAIEWYACSYRYEEAYDMFLSTMKGVKDEYGKLTGNEKSAFDNCSIKYIYDKYVALYNYCKGTPSVDYGDLATVRTNLEDSLKKFFELADFITDGSVEEANRATPLLLTTYEYIASLATQISNSKTKTIVYAYCNTKIDFGNERNYSLEHAVWEARSIFIDKMATIGFSVEKDGKKYTYPAWELYANVGADKLLATAHYVLSVQYYGGTFDVAKVVEVMKFFRESTVYMRDRFIALNCSTLYYEGIKSAFSGYGADISAFVEKLIAVESAYFAYDGSESETTKTAFISAMEELINAQATVNNDSNYESLLKEAYEFYKAKYDEVKA
;
A
#
# COMPACT_ATOMS: atom_id res chain seq x y z
N MET A 1 76.06 0.86 -48.77
CA MET A 1 76.63 0.52 -50.10
C MET A 1 75.70 0.98 -51.22
N LYS A 2 76.04 2.03 -51.98
CA LYS A 2 75.67 2.21 -53.40
C LYS A 2 76.44 3.41 -53.99
N LYS A 3 77.13 3.14 -55.10
CA LYS A 3 77.89 4.01 -56.04
C LYS A 3 77.99 5.53 -55.79
N THR A 4 79.24 6.03 -55.83
CA THR A 4 79.62 7.25 -56.58
C THR A 4 80.85 6.93 -57.44
N ASN A 5 81.02 7.60 -58.59
CA ASN A 5 81.96 7.19 -59.66
C ASN A 5 83.38 7.78 -59.56
N LYS A 6 84.33 7.13 -60.24
CA LYS A 6 85.67 7.65 -60.59
C LYS A 6 85.59 8.58 -61.81
N ILE A 7 86.48 9.59 -61.88
CA ILE A 7 86.99 10.32 -63.09
C ILE A 7 87.88 11.48 -62.60
N LEU A 8 89.02 11.90 -63.18
CA LEU A 8 89.96 11.36 -64.21
C LEU A 8 91.23 12.27 -64.24
N ILE A 9 92.17 12.06 -65.18
CA ILE A 9 93.12 13.07 -65.76
C ILE A 9 94.35 13.48 -64.90
N LEU A 10 95.59 13.70 -65.41
CA LEU A 10 96.25 13.36 -66.71
C LEU A 10 97.79 13.64 -66.66
N ILE A 11 98.52 13.20 -67.72
CA ILE A 11 99.81 13.65 -68.32
C ILE A 11 101.01 12.69 -68.03
N MET A 12 101.43 11.82 -68.96
CA MET A 12 102.32 12.00 -70.16
C MET A 12 103.78 12.39 -69.80
N ALA A 13 104.87 11.94 -70.46
CA ALA A 13 105.19 10.85 -71.42
C ALA A 13 106.77 10.70 -71.45
N ILE A 14 107.58 10.24 -72.43
CA ILE A 14 107.47 9.80 -73.83
C ILE A 14 108.77 9.05 -74.30
N CYS A 15 108.70 8.06 -75.22
CA CYS A 15 109.79 7.58 -76.15
C CYS A 15 111.13 6.97 -75.59
N PHE A 16 111.98 6.18 -76.31
CA PHE A 16 111.82 5.31 -77.52
C PHE A 16 112.89 4.17 -77.58
N VAL A 17 112.72 3.29 -78.57
CA VAL A 17 113.38 1.99 -78.92
C VAL A 17 114.91 2.04 -79.25
N PHE A 18 115.72 1.00 -78.90
CA PHE A 18 116.54 0.15 -79.84
C PHE A 18 117.72 -0.71 -79.25
N ALA A 19 117.89 -1.89 -79.87
CA ALA A 19 119.11 -2.70 -80.18
C ALA A 19 120.30 -2.94 -79.20
N LEU A 20 120.45 -4.22 -78.82
CA LEU A 20 121.62 -5.13 -78.99
C LEU A 20 123.07 -4.61 -79.23
N THR A 21 124.01 -5.32 -78.55
CA THR A 21 125.46 -5.53 -78.82
C THR A 21 126.49 -4.41 -78.56
N GLY A 22 127.67 -4.81 -78.05
CA GLY A 22 128.88 -3.95 -77.97
C GLY A 22 129.64 -3.99 -76.63
N CYS A 23 130.47 -5.01 -76.37
CA CYS A 23 131.17 -5.16 -75.09
C CYS A 23 132.41 -4.25 -74.93
N LYS A 24 132.45 -3.43 -73.87
CA LYS A 24 133.66 -2.86 -73.24
C LYS A 24 133.60 -3.08 -71.73
N LYS A 25 134.76 -3.16 -71.06
CA LYS A 25 134.88 -3.59 -69.64
C LYS A 25 134.42 -2.49 -68.67
N GLU A 26 133.32 -2.72 -67.97
CA GLU A 26 132.79 -1.82 -66.93
C GLU A 26 133.19 -2.20 -65.48
N ILE A 27 132.84 -1.30 -64.54
CA ILE A 27 132.72 -1.57 -63.10
C ILE A 27 131.23 -1.71 -62.76
N THR A 28 130.89 -2.68 -61.91
CA THR A 28 129.53 -2.91 -61.41
C THR A 28 129.52 -2.79 -59.88
N LEU A 29 128.53 -2.11 -59.30
CA LEU A 29 128.33 -2.09 -57.84
C LEU A 29 127.45 -3.24 -57.40
N GLY A 30 127.68 -3.71 -56.17
CA GLY A 30 126.91 -4.75 -55.50
C GLY A 30 126.07 -4.21 -54.34
N LYS A 31 125.85 -5.08 -53.36
CA LYS A 31 125.05 -4.81 -52.16
C LYS A 31 125.77 -3.85 -51.19
N VAL A 32 124.97 -2.99 -50.56
CA VAL A 32 125.31 -2.22 -49.36
C VAL A 32 124.83 -2.96 -48.11
N THR A 33 125.62 -2.93 -47.03
CA THR A 33 125.23 -3.47 -45.72
C THR A 33 125.44 -2.44 -44.60
N MET A 34 124.36 -2.07 -43.91
CA MET A 34 124.31 -1.30 -42.65
C MET A 34 122.99 -1.62 -41.90
N GLN A 35 122.71 -0.97 -40.76
CA GLN A 35 121.39 -1.03 -40.10
C GLN A 35 120.30 -0.31 -40.92
N ALA A 36 119.05 -0.77 -40.81
CA ALA A 36 117.92 -0.32 -41.64
C ALA A 36 116.95 0.66 -40.94
N THR A 37 117.28 1.14 -39.74
CA THR A 37 116.40 1.96 -38.89
C THR A 37 117.17 3.10 -38.23
N ALA A 38 116.50 4.23 -38.01
CA ALA A 38 116.98 5.38 -37.26
C ALA A 38 115.89 5.90 -36.32
N VAL A 39 116.26 6.78 -35.39
CA VAL A 39 115.30 7.51 -34.54
C VAL A 39 115.21 8.96 -35.03
N GLU A 40 114.02 9.53 -34.94
CA GLU A 40 113.74 10.93 -35.23
C GLU A 40 114.74 11.86 -34.51
N GLY A 41 115.44 12.67 -35.30
CA GLY A 41 116.51 13.57 -34.86
C GLY A 41 117.94 13.10 -35.17
N ASP A 42 118.19 11.79 -35.30
CA ASP A 42 119.53 11.19 -35.35
C ASP A 42 120.17 11.15 -36.75
N GLN A 43 121.49 11.31 -36.83
CA GLN A 43 122.27 11.22 -38.07
C GLN A 43 122.62 9.78 -38.46
N LEU A 44 122.72 9.49 -39.77
CA LEU A 44 122.99 8.15 -40.26
C LEU A 44 124.47 7.74 -40.10
N ASN A 45 124.75 6.69 -39.33
CA ASN A 45 126.11 6.21 -39.07
C ASN A 45 126.70 5.42 -40.27
N LEU A 46 127.45 6.11 -41.12
CA LEU A 46 128.07 5.53 -42.31
C LEU A 46 129.30 4.64 -42.03
N ALA A 47 129.93 4.74 -40.85
CA ALA A 47 131.22 4.09 -40.57
C ALA A 47 131.12 2.56 -40.42
N SER A 48 129.94 2.04 -40.07
CA SER A 48 129.64 0.60 -40.09
C SER A 48 129.35 0.06 -41.50
N GLY A 49 129.04 0.96 -42.43
CA GLY A 49 128.54 0.63 -43.76
C GLY A 49 129.62 0.12 -44.71
N LYS A 50 129.30 -0.91 -45.49
CA LYS A 50 130.18 -1.46 -46.54
C LYS A 50 129.43 -1.62 -47.87
N LEU A 51 130.13 -1.35 -48.97
CA LEU A 51 129.70 -1.50 -50.36
C LEU A 51 130.58 -2.55 -51.05
N THR A 52 129.96 -3.54 -51.69
CA THR A 52 130.66 -4.46 -52.59
C THR A 52 130.71 -3.90 -54.02
N TYR A 53 131.76 -4.21 -54.78
CA TYR A 53 131.86 -3.87 -56.20
C TYR A 53 132.69 -4.90 -56.98
N THR A 54 132.52 -4.94 -58.30
CA THR A 54 133.20 -5.87 -59.22
C THR A 54 133.85 -5.10 -60.36
N LYS A 55 135.11 -5.42 -60.66
CA LYS A 55 135.90 -4.82 -61.76
C LYS A 55 136.43 -5.94 -62.65
N GLY A 56 135.81 -6.12 -63.82
CA GLY A 56 136.05 -7.31 -64.65
C GLY A 56 135.55 -8.60 -63.97
N LYS A 57 136.43 -9.57 -63.74
CA LYS A 57 136.11 -10.86 -63.08
C LYS A 57 136.52 -10.93 -61.60
N LYS A 58 136.90 -9.82 -60.96
CA LYS A 58 137.26 -9.77 -59.53
C LYS A 58 136.32 -8.85 -58.76
N SER A 59 135.86 -9.30 -57.60
CA SER A 59 135.05 -8.51 -56.65
C SER A 59 135.90 -8.05 -55.47
N ALA A 60 135.54 -6.90 -54.90
CA ALA A 60 136.18 -6.27 -53.76
C ALA A 60 135.13 -5.47 -52.94
N THR A 61 135.57 -4.86 -51.84
CA THR A 61 134.70 -4.15 -50.89
C THR A 61 135.34 -2.82 -50.51
N ILE A 62 134.51 -1.80 -50.25
CA ILE A 62 134.92 -0.50 -49.69
C ILE A 62 133.96 -0.09 -48.56
N ALA A 63 134.40 0.71 -47.60
CA ALA A 63 133.54 1.29 -46.57
C ALA A 63 132.73 2.48 -47.14
N LEU A 64 131.56 2.79 -46.60
CA LEU A 64 130.72 3.89 -47.11
C LEU A 64 131.26 5.29 -46.80
N ASN A 65 132.14 5.41 -45.81
CA ASN A 65 132.96 6.58 -45.53
C ASN A 65 134.37 6.47 -46.17
N GLY A 66 134.59 5.51 -47.06
CA GLY A 66 135.85 5.31 -47.77
C GLY A 66 136.06 6.35 -48.87
N GLU A 67 137.33 6.64 -49.16
CA GLU A 67 137.70 7.64 -50.17
C GLU A 67 137.11 7.30 -51.56
N GLY A 68 136.47 8.29 -52.19
CA GLY A 68 135.75 8.12 -53.45
C GLY A 68 134.32 7.57 -53.33
N VAL A 69 133.80 7.33 -52.12
CA VAL A 69 132.38 7.03 -51.87
C VAL A 69 131.63 8.29 -51.41
N THR A 70 130.40 8.47 -51.88
CA THR A 70 129.47 9.49 -51.35
C THR A 70 128.11 8.89 -51.02
N VAL A 71 127.43 9.41 -49.99
CA VAL A 71 126.12 8.93 -49.52
C VAL A 71 125.17 10.12 -49.33
N SER A 72 123.91 9.99 -49.77
CA SER A 72 122.91 11.08 -49.75
C SER A 72 121.47 10.55 -49.70
N GLY A 73 120.48 11.41 -49.36
CA GLY A 73 119.05 11.10 -49.43
C GLY A 73 118.33 10.82 -48.10
N TYR A 74 119.05 10.72 -46.99
CA TYR A 74 118.48 10.61 -45.64
C TYR A 74 118.23 11.99 -45.00
N SER A 75 117.11 12.14 -44.26
CA SER A 75 116.81 13.32 -43.44
C SER A 75 116.28 12.90 -42.06
N SER A 76 116.92 13.34 -40.98
CA SER A 76 116.58 12.88 -39.63
C SER A 76 115.25 13.42 -39.06
N SER A 77 114.63 14.41 -39.71
CA SER A 77 113.35 15.02 -39.31
C SER A 77 112.14 14.42 -40.04
N LYS A 78 112.31 13.40 -40.89
CA LYS A 78 111.21 12.78 -41.64
C LYS A 78 110.94 11.37 -41.13
N LEU A 79 109.79 11.18 -40.48
CA LEU A 79 109.32 9.88 -40.02
C LEU A 79 109.01 8.91 -41.18
N GLY A 80 109.11 7.62 -40.90
CA GLY A 80 108.87 6.54 -41.86
C GLY A 80 110.06 6.24 -42.77
N LYS A 81 109.81 5.54 -43.87
CA LYS A 81 110.85 5.04 -44.79
C LYS A 81 111.43 6.11 -45.70
N GLN A 82 112.74 6.02 -45.90
CA GLN A 82 113.55 6.94 -46.70
C GLN A 82 114.56 6.15 -47.54
N THR A 83 114.73 6.54 -48.81
CA THR A 83 115.68 5.89 -49.73
C THR A 83 117.01 6.64 -49.73
N VAL A 84 118.10 5.93 -49.46
CA VAL A 84 119.46 6.48 -49.36
C VAL A 84 120.30 5.97 -50.53
N THR A 85 121.01 6.88 -51.19
CA THR A 85 121.83 6.62 -52.39
C THR A 85 123.31 6.63 -52.05
N VAL A 86 124.06 5.67 -52.60
CA VAL A 86 125.51 5.53 -52.49
C VAL A 86 126.14 5.61 -53.88
N THR A 87 127.18 6.41 -54.05
CA THR A 87 127.96 6.52 -55.30
C THR A 87 129.38 6.02 -55.07
N PHE A 88 129.92 5.20 -55.98
CA PHE A 88 131.33 4.81 -56.00
C PHE A 88 131.80 4.54 -57.44
N GLY A 89 133.01 4.98 -57.80
CA GLY A 89 133.63 4.67 -59.10
C GLY A 89 132.83 5.13 -60.33
N GLY A 90 131.99 6.16 -60.20
CA GLY A 90 131.11 6.66 -61.28
C GLY A 90 129.81 5.88 -61.47
N LYS A 91 129.46 4.96 -60.55
CA LYS A 91 128.21 4.20 -60.53
C LYS A 91 127.46 4.44 -59.21
N THR A 92 126.16 4.18 -59.17
CA THR A 92 125.28 4.39 -58.01
C THR A 92 124.53 3.12 -57.59
N THR A 93 124.14 3.05 -56.31
CA THR A 93 123.26 2.00 -55.74
C THR A 93 122.46 2.59 -54.57
N THR A 94 121.42 1.91 -54.08
CA THR A 94 120.46 2.45 -53.08
C THR A 94 120.06 1.45 -52.02
N PHE A 95 119.62 1.93 -50.85
CA PHE A 95 119.02 1.13 -49.76
C PHE A 95 117.96 1.95 -48.98
N GLU A 96 117.21 1.33 -48.08
CA GLU A 96 116.20 2.01 -47.24
C GLU A 96 116.65 2.20 -45.78
N ILE A 97 116.18 3.29 -45.15
CA ILE A 97 116.20 3.55 -43.70
C ILE A 97 114.80 3.91 -43.25
N GLU A 98 114.32 3.34 -42.14
CA GLU A 98 113.06 3.73 -41.50
C GLU A 98 113.29 4.57 -40.24
N THR A 99 112.74 5.78 -40.19
CA THR A 99 112.88 6.71 -39.06
C THR A 99 111.68 6.62 -38.14
N LEU A 100 111.92 6.15 -36.91
CA LEU A 100 110.88 5.94 -35.89
C LEU A 100 110.68 7.19 -35.03
N PRO A 101 109.44 7.50 -34.58
CA PRO A 101 109.17 8.66 -33.73
C PRO A 101 109.94 8.59 -32.41
N LYS A 102 110.37 9.77 -31.94
CA LYS A 102 111.17 9.94 -30.73
C LYS A 102 110.37 9.63 -29.46
N ILE A 103 109.07 9.91 -29.44
CA ILE A 103 108.22 9.74 -28.24
C ILE A 103 106.93 8.94 -28.49
N ALA A 104 106.47 8.28 -27.43
CA ALA A 104 105.13 7.71 -27.31
C ALA A 104 104.60 7.97 -25.88
N VAL A 105 103.31 7.72 -25.62
CA VAL A 105 102.73 7.75 -24.27
C VAL A 105 102.24 6.36 -23.85
N ASP A 106 102.26 6.09 -22.55
CA ASP A 106 101.78 4.84 -21.96
C ASP A 106 101.18 5.08 -20.56
N GLY A 107 100.30 4.19 -20.11
CA GLY A 107 99.68 4.23 -18.78
C GLY A 107 98.61 5.31 -18.57
N VAL A 108 98.16 6.00 -19.63
CA VAL A 108 97.22 7.14 -19.53
C VAL A 108 95.74 6.72 -19.38
N LYS A 109 95.00 7.46 -18.55
CA LYS A 109 93.54 7.35 -18.44
C LYS A 109 92.83 7.88 -19.70
N THR A 110 91.80 7.16 -20.17
CA THR A 110 91.13 7.39 -21.47
C THR A 110 89.61 7.54 -21.41
N VAL A 111 88.97 7.31 -20.26
CA VAL A 111 87.52 7.54 -20.06
C VAL A 111 87.33 8.41 -18.83
N TYR A 112 86.53 9.47 -18.96
CA TYR A 112 86.30 10.47 -17.92
C TYR A 112 84.80 10.75 -17.74
N GLU A 113 84.40 11.17 -16.54
CA GLU A 113 83.07 11.75 -16.32
C GLU A 113 83.03 13.21 -16.81
N LYS A 114 81.82 13.74 -17.08
CA LYS A 114 81.65 15.10 -17.58
C LYS A 114 82.07 16.14 -16.53
N GLY A 115 83.02 17.01 -16.88
CA GLY A 115 83.62 17.96 -15.94
C GLY A 115 84.69 17.38 -15.01
N GLU A 116 85.10 16.12 -15.22
CA GLU A 116 86.24 15.56 -14.49
C GLU A 116 87.56 16.26 -14.90
N ASN A 117 88.46 16.45 -13.92
CA ASN A 117 89.78 17.02 -14.14
C ASN A 117 90.71 16.06 -14.92
N PHE A 118 91.76 16.62 -15.52
CA PHE A 118 92.81 15.83 -16.16
C PHE A 118 93.55 14.96 -15.13
N ASP A 119 93.74 13.69 -15.45
CA ASP A 119 94.56 12.76 -14.67
C ASP A 119 95.99 12.74 -15.24
N PRO A 120 97.00 13.24 -14.49
CA PRO A 120 98.39 13.29 -14.95
C PRO A 120 99.11 11.92 -14.85
N ALA A 121 98.43 10.85 -14.42
CA ALA A 121 99.03 9.52 -14.39
C ALA A 121 99.40 9.01 -15.80
N GLY A 122 100.66 8.59 -15.95
CA GLY A 122 101.21 8.05 -17.19
C GLY A 122 102.64 8.55 -17.46
N VAL A 123 103.26 8.00 -18.51
CA VAL A 123 104.64 8.36 -18.91
C VAL A 123 104.77 8.61 -20.41
N VAL A 124 105.61 9.58 -20.76
CA VAL A 124 106.20 9.71 -22.09
C VAL A 124 107.39 8.76 -22.19
N LYS A 125 107.33 7.81 -23.12
CA LYS A 125 108.45 6.92 -23.45
C LYS A 125 109.31 7.55 -24.54
N VAL A 126 110.53 7.93 -24.20
CA VAL A 126 111.51 8.61 -25.07
C VAL A 126 112.48 7.58 -25.64
N ARG A 127 112.45 7.37 -26.95
CA ARG A 127 113.26 6.36 -27.65
C ARG A 127 114.72 6.80 -27.79
N LYS A 128 115.63 5.89 -27.45
CA LYS A 128 117.08 6.01 -27.65
C LYS A 128 117.51 5.44 -28.99
N SER A 129 118.66 5.88 -29.48
CA SER A 129 119.28 5.44 -30.75
C SER A 129 119.64 3.96 -30.78
N ASP A 130 119.73 3.30 -29.62
CA ASP A 130 119.93 1.85 -29.47
C ASP A 130 118.62 1.03 -29.51
N GLY A 131 117.46 1.71 -29.60
CA GLY A 131 116.12 1.11 -29.61
C GLY A 131 115.45 0.96 -28.23
N THR A 132 116.16 1.25 -27.13
CA THR A 132 115.59 1.29 -25.78
C THR A 132 114.75 2.55 -25.54
N PHE A 133 114.11 2.66 -24.39
CA PHE A 133 113.34 3.84 -23.98
C PHE A 133 113.74 4.30 -22.58
N ASP A 134 113.85 5.62 -22.39
CA ASP A 134 113.64 6.23 -21.07
C ASP A 134 112.14 6.50 -20.88
N SER A 135 111.70 6.57 -19.62
CA SER A 135 110.35 7.01 -19.25
C SER A 135 110.43 8.33 -18.50
N VAL A 136 109.57 9.27 -18.87
CA VAL A 136 109.44 10.60 -18.26
C VAL A 136 107.98 10.77 -17.84
N GLU A 137 107.72 11.18 -16.60
CA GLU A 137 106.35 11.41 -16.12
C GLU A 137 105.69 12.56 -16.90
N LEU A 138 104.36 12.51 -17.08
CA LEU A 138 103.60 13.57 -17.78
C LEU A 138 103.62 14.93 -17.02
N THR A 139 104.10 14.91 -15.78
CA THR A 139 104.33 16.05 -14.87
C THR A 139 105.71 16.70 -15.03
N ASP A 140 106.65 16.12 -15.78
CA ASP A 140 107.99 16.67 -15.96
C ASP A 140 107.94 18.02 -16.68
N SER A 141 108.74 18.99 -16.23
CA SER A 141 108.91 20.33 -16.82
C SER A 141 109.17 20.38 -18.33
N ARG A 142 109.65 19.28 -18.93
CA ARG A 142 109.90 19.12 -20.37
C ARG A 142 108.66 18.67 -21.15
N VAL A 143 107.63 18.20 -20.47
CA VAL A 143 106.35 17.76 -21.03
C VAL A 143 105.33 18.89 -20.99
N SER A 144 104.51 18.99 -22.03
CA SER A 144 103.32 19.84 -22.02
C SER A 144 102.12 19.11 -22.61
N ILE A 145 100.97 19.29 -21.98
CA ILE A 145 99.70 18.63 -22.29
C ILE A 145 98.69 19.68 -22.76
N SER A 146 97.94 19.37 -23.81
CA SER A 146 96.90 20.27 -24.35
C SER A 146 95.78 19.48 -25.02
N GLY A 147 94.60 20.08 -25.18
CA GLY A 147 93.46 19.44 -25.87
C GLY A 147 92.66 18.44 -25.03
N PHE A 148 92.87 18.39 -23.71
CA PHE A 148 91.94 17.74 -22.78
C PHE A 148 90.66 18.59 -22.64
N ASP A 149 89.53 17.98 -22.96
CA ASP A 149 88.18 18.55 -22.81
C ASP A 149 87.20 17.43 -22.45
N THR A 150 86.41 17.63 -21.39
CA THR A 150 85.32 16.75 -20.95
C THR A 150 83.93 17.37 -21.14
N SER A 151 83.81 18.46 -21.92
CA SER A 151 82.52 18.97 -22.40
C SER A 151 82.04 18.24 -23.66
N SER A 152 82.97 17.85 -24.54
CA SER A 152 82.74 17.01 -25.74
C SER A 152 82.61 15.52 -25.41
N GLU A 153 81.94 14.74 -26.27
CA GLU A 153 81.85 13.27 -26.12
C GLU A 153 83.21 12.56 -26.27
N SER A 154 84.14 13.17 -26.99
CA SER A 154 85.52 12.73 -27.15
C SER A 154 86.42 13.92 -27.51
N SER A 155 87.65 13.93 -26.99
CA SER A 155 88.67 14.93 -27.31
C SER A 155 90.05 14.29 -27.52
N ILE A 156 90.93 14.99 -28.24
CA ILE A 156 92.27 14.51 -28.61
C ILE A 156 93.33 15.24 -27.79
N VAL A 157 93.83 14.57 -26.76
CA VAL A 157 94.93 15.05 -25.93
C VAL A 157 96.23 14.99 -26.72
N THR A 158 96.92 16.13 -26.83
CA THR A 158 98.22 16.29 -27.48
C THR A 158 99.30 16.46 -26.42
N VAL A 159 100.35 15.65 -26.53
CA VAL A 159 101.48 15.59 -25.59
C VAL A 159 102.75 15.96 -26.33
N GLN A 160 103.46 16.98 -25.85
CA GLN A 160 104.72 17.43 -26.42
C GLN A 160 105.86 17.26 -25.41
N PHE A 161 107.05 16.90 -25.88
CA PHE A 161 108.25 16.71 -25.04
C PHE A 161 109.43 17.48 -25.64
N ALA A 162 110.13 18.27 -24.82
CA ALA A 162 111.25 19.11 -25.21
C ALA A 162 112.60 18.52 -24.75
N GLU A 163 113.50 18.25 -25.69
CA GLU A 163 114.84 17.69 -25.43
C GLU A 163 115.85 18.21 -26.44
N GLY A 164 117.04 18.64 -25.98
CA GLY A 164 118.15 19.04 -26.84
C GLY A 164 117.86 20.22 -27.78
N GLY A 165 116.94 21.12 -27.39
CA GLY A 165 116.50 22.24 -28.24
C GLY A 165 115.51 21.86 -29.35
N LYS A 166 114.93 20.66 -29.31
CA LYS A 166 113.88 20.18 -30.21
C LYS A 166 112.62 19.81 -29.42
N THR A 167 111.47 19.87 -30.07
CA THR A 167 110.17 19.45 -29.52
C THR A 167 109.61 18.30 -30.34
N TYR A 168 109.27 17.20 -29.68
CA TYR A 168 108.62 16.03 -30.27
C TYR A 168 107.15 16.00 -29.83
N THR A 169 106.25 15.43 -30.63
CA THR A 169 104.80 15.47 -30.37
C THR A 169 104.14 14.12 -30.62
N THR A 170 103.24 13.72 -29.72
CA THR A 170 102.36 12.55 -29.87
C THR A 170 100.95 12.88 -29.38
N LYS A 171 99.98 11.99 -29.62
CA LYS A 171 98.55 12.23 -29.34
C LYS A 171 97.85 10.95 -28.89
N TYR A 172 96.85 11.10 -28.03
CA TYR A 172 95.87 10.05 -27.72
C TYR A 172 94.46 10.63 -27.64
N THR A 173 93.45 9.78 -27.51
CA THR A 173 92.03 10.16 -27.51
C THR A 173 91.40 9.76 -26.18
N ILE A 174 90.54 10.64 -25.65
CA ILE A 174 89.70 10.34 -24.48
C ILE A 174 88.23 10.28 -24.88
N SER A 175 87.39 9.65 -24.07
CA SER A 175 85.92 9.64 -24.21
C SER A 175 85.26 10.12 -22.92
N THR A 176 84.19 10.90 -23.03
CA THR A 176 83.41 11.38 -21.89
C THR A 176 82.08 10.65 -21.82
N LYS A 177 81.73 10.20 -20.63
CA LYS A 177 80.43 9.57 -20.35
C LYS A 177 79.32 10.62 -20.31
N GLN A 178 78.24 10.38 -21.05
CA GLN A 178 77.00 11.18 -21.00
C GLN A 178 75.88 10.31 -20.40
N VAL A 179 74.98 10.93 -19.63
CA VAL A 179 73.77 10.30 -19.09
C VAL A 179 72.56 11.15 -19.47
N LYS A 180 71.51 10.51 -19.99
CA LYS A 180 70.25 11.13 -20.37
C LYS A 180 69.10 10.43 -19.64
N PHE A 181 68.28 11.19 -18.94
CA PHE A 181 67.05 10.71 -18.31
C PHE A 181 65.88 10.68 -19.30
N VAL A 182 65.00 9.69 -19.15
CA VAL A 182 63.70 9.54 -19.83
C VAL A 182 62.66 9.17 -18.76
N ALA A 183 61.60 9.97 -18.65
CA ALA A 183 60.53 9.76 -17.68
C ALA A 183 59.62 8.55 -18.06
N PRO A 184 58.84 8.00 -17.10
CA PRO A 184 57.83 6.98 -17.38
C PRO A 184 56.75 7.42 -18.37
N LEU A 185 56.00 6.44 -18.88
CA LEU A 185 54.91 6.68 -19.83
C LEU A 185 53.65 7.26 -19.16
N GLN A 186 53.35 6.86 -17.92
CA GLN A 186 52.19 7.35 -17.17
C GLN A 186 52.58 8.58 -16.34
N LEU A 187 52.01 9.73 -16.73
CA LEU A 187 52.24 11.03 -16.10
C LEU A 187 50.97 11.64 -15.48
N THR A 188 49.82 10.97 -15.61
CA THR A 188 48.55 11.35 -14.95
C THR A 188 48.05 10.17 -14.13
N TYR A 189 47.52 10.48 -12.94
CA TYR A 189 47.07 9.53 -11.92
C TYR A 189 45.78 10.04 -11.25
N LYS A 190 45.01 9.15 -10.66
CA LYS A 190 43.96 9.48 -9.67
C LYS A 190 44.54 9.46 -8.26
N ASN A 191 43.87 10.10 -7.31
CA ASN A 191 44.28 10.09 -5.90
C ASN A 191 44.12 8.73 -5.21
N TYR A 192 43.41 7.76 -5.81
CA TYR A 192 43.41 6.35 -5.39
C TYR A 192 44.60 5.53 -5.94
N ASP A 193 45.39 6.05 -6.90
CA ASP A 193 46.54 5.32 -7.45
C ASP A 193 47.70 5.34 -6.43
N GLU A 194 47.67 4.47 -5.41
CA GLU A 194 48.66 4.44 -4.32
C GLU A 194 50.12 4.28 -4.80
N SER A 195 50.34 3.68 -5.97
CA SER A 195 51.66 3.29 -6.48
C SER A 195 52.04 3.96 -7.80
N LEU A 196 53.17 4.67 -7.80
CA LEU A 196 53.74 5.34 -8.98
C LEU A 196 54.24 4.35 -10.04
N VAL A 197 53.72 4.43 -11.27
CA VAL A 197 54.05 3.52 -12.37
C VAL A 197 55.35 3.96 -13.06
N LEU A 198 56.46 3.31 -12.71
CA LEU A 198 57.79 3.59 -13.26
C LEU A 198 58.04 3.06 -14.69
N SER A 199 57.03 2.49 -15.35
CA SER A 199 57.21 1.75 -16.61
C SER A 199 57.57 2.65 -17.79
N GLY A 200 58.52 2.18 -18.61
CA GLY A 200 59.06 2.93 -19.75
C GLY A 200 60.06 4.05 -19.38
N GLY A 201 60.26 4.35 -18.10
CA GLY A 201 61.28 5.29 -17.63
C GLY A 201 62.66 4.65 -17.52
N TYR A 202 63.71 5.36 -17.96
CA TYR A 202 65.09 4.87 -17.89
C TYR A 202 66.15 5.98 -18.00
N PHE A 203 67.38 5.62 -17.64
CA PHE A 203 68.59 6.35 -18.00
C PHE A 203 69.27 5.72 -19.21
N GLU A 204 69.53 6.51 -20.24
CA GLU A 204 70.42 6.16 -21.35
C GLU A 204 71.84 6.65 -21.03
N ILE A 205 72.79 5.73 -20.94
CA ILE A 205 74.21 6.01 -20.69
C ILE A 205 74.96 5.83 -22.00
N THR A 206 75.72 6.85 -22.42
CA THR A 206 76.53 6.79 -23.65
C THR A 206 78.02 6.96 -23.33
N VAL A 207 78.85 6.04 -23.81
CA VAL A 207 80.33 6.09 -23.71
C VAL A 207 80.93 5.70 -25.06
N GLY A 208 81.68 6.61 -25.69
CA GLY A 208 82.36 6.33 -26.96
C GLY A 208 81.43 5.83 -28.09
N GLY A 209 80.19 6.34 -28.13
CA GLY A 209 79.17 5.93 -29.10
C GLY A 209 78.44 4.61 -28.81
N LYS A 210 78.77 3.91 -27.71
CA LYS A 210 77.98 2.75 -27.22
C LYS A 210 76.94 3.22 -26.21
N LYS A 211 75.75 2.61 -26.25
CA LYS A 211 74.62 2.88 -25.33
C LYS A 211 74.37 1.71 -24.38
N GLU A 212 73.98 2.04 -23.16
CA GLU A 212 73.45 1.16 -22.12
C GLU A 212 72.20 1.81 -21.50
N TYR A 213 71.26 1.00 -20.98
CA TYR A 213 69.98 1.49 -20.43
C TYR A 213 69.73 0.95 -19.02
N VAL A 214 69.43 1.84 -18.07
CA VAL A 214 69.10 1.49 -16.68
C VAL A 214 67.65 1.90 -16.40
N GLN A 215 66.76 0.93 -16.15
CA GLN A 215 65.35 1.20 -15.82
C GLN A 215 65.22 1.85 -14.43
N LEU A 216 64.17 2.65 -14.20
CA LEU A 216 63.97 3.32 -12.90
C LEU A 216 63.62 2.36 -11.75
N SER A 217 63.19 1.14 -12.06
CA SER A 217 63.02 0.05 -11.08
C SER A 217 64.33 -0.63 -10.65
N SER A 218 65.48 -0.15 -11.13
CA SER A 218 66.79 -0.64 -10.68
C SER A 218 67.13 -0.16 -9.26
N LYS A 219 67.69 -1.06 -8.44
CA LYS A 219 68.24 -0.77 -7.10
C LYS A 219 69.29 0.35 -7.04
N ASP A 220 69.85 0.74 -8.18
CA ASP A 220 70.82 1.84 -8.32
C ASP A 220 70.14 3.22 -8.53
N VAL A 221 68.81 3.24 -8.56
CA VAL A 221 67.94 4.41 -8.67
C VAL A 221 67.09 4.53 -7.40
N THR A 222 66.82 5.75 -6.97
CA THR A 222 65.83 6.04 -5.92
C THR A 222 64.80 7.02 -6.47
N VAL A 223 63.51 6.79 -6.20
CA VAL A 223 62.41 7.66 -6.66
C VAL A 223 61.61 8.12 -5.45
N THR A 224 61.34 9.43 -5.35
CA THR A 224 60.62 10.06 -4.23
C THR A 224 59.76 11.24 -4.70
N GLY A 225 58.84 11.72 -3.85
CA GLY A 225 58.00 12.89 -4.13
C GLY A 225 56.66 12.59 -4.82
N TYR A 226 56.22 11.33 -4.79
CA TYR A 226 54.83 10.95 -5.06
C TYR A 226 54.11 10.71 -3.74
N ASP A 227 52.97 11.38 -3.56
CA ASP A 227 52.07 11.27 -2.41
C ASP A 227 50.66 11.62 -2.89
N PRO A 228 49.83 10.64 -3.29
CA PRO A 228 48.51 10.94 -3.85
C PRO A 228 47.53 11.53 -2.82
N SER A 229 47.81 11.41 -1.52
CA SER A 229 46.91 11.84 -0.43
C SER A 229 46.75 13.37 -0.31
N VAL A 230 47.63 14.16 -0.95
CA VAL A 230 47.54 15.63 -0.97
C VAL A 230 46.43 16.17 -1.87
N VAL A 231 45.68 15.29 -2.55
CA VAL A 231 44.63 15.61 -3.52
C VAL A 231 43.27 15.21 -2.96
N ASN A 232 42.40 16.20 -2.75
CA ASN A 232 41.09 16.08 -2.11
C ASN A 232 40.09 17.02 -2.82
N ILE A 233 38.85 17.11 -2.31
CA ILE A 233 37.78 17.90 -2.94
C ILE A 233 38.08 19.41 -3.02
N ASP A 234 38.77 19.99 -2.04
CA ASP A 234 39.18 21.41 -2.03
C ASP A 234 40.40 21.68 -2.95
N ASN A 235 41.19 20.64 -3.22
CA ASN A 235 42.42 20.68 -4.00
C ASN A 235 42.40 19.59 -5.09
N PRO A 236 41.46 19.65 -6.07
CA PRO A 236 41.09 18.50 -6.90
C PRO A 236 42.11 18.11 -7.98
N GLN A 237 43.21 18.87 -8.13
CA GLN A 237 44.30 18.53 -9.03
C GLN A 237 45.63 19.13 -8.54
N VAL A 238 46.66 18.29 -8.39
CA VAL A 238 48.03 18.70 -8.01
C VAL A 238 49.06 18.16 -8.99
N ASN A 239 49.98 19.04 -9.41
CA ASN A 239 51.18 18.66 -10.15
C ASN A 239 52.33 18.38 -9.16
N GLN A 240 52.68 17.11 -8.99
CA GLN A 240 53.71 16.67 -8.05
C GLN A 240 55.08 16.56 -8.73
N LYS A 241 56.14 17.00 -8.04
CA LYS A 241 57.52 16.96 -8.55
C LYS A 241 58.20 15.66 -8.09
N ILE A 242 58.24 14.67 -8.97
CA ILE A 242 58.97 13.42 -8.74
C ILE A 242 60.47 13.68 -8.85
N THR A 243 61.23 13.19 -7.87
CA THR A 243 62.70 13.23 -7.85
C THR A 243 63.24 11.81 -8.09
N VAL A 244 64.20 11.71 -9.00
CA VAL A 244 64.84 10.46 -9.43
C VAL A 244 66.34 10.61 -9.26
N THR A 245 66.92 9.91 -8.30
CA THR A 245 68.34 10.00 -7.97
C THR A 245 69.07 8.77 -8.51
N TYR A 246 70.09 9.00 -9.35
CA TYR A 246 70.95 7.95 -9.90
C TYR A 246 72.43 8.32 -9.71
N LYS A 247 73.18 7.44 -9.03
CA LYS A 247 74.62 7.62 -8.70
C LYS A 247 74.98 8.99 -8.11
N GLY A 248 74.08 9.56 -7.29
CA GLY A 248 74.28 10.85 -6.62
C GLY A 248 73.97 12.09 -7.48
N GLN A 249 73.38 11.91 -8.66
CA GLN A 249 72.82 13.00 -9.47
C GLN A 249 71.29 12.94 -9.44
N GLU A 250 70.63 14.08 -9.28
CA GLU A 250 69.18 14.22 -9.27
C GLU A 250 68.63 14.60 -10.65
N TYR A 251 67.50 13.98 -11.00
CA TYR A 251 66.71 14.24 -12.18
C TYR A 251 65.25 14.37 -11.75
N TYR A 252 64.43 15.10 -12.52
CA TYR A 252 63.06 15.39 -12.13
C TYR A 252 62.08 15.19 -13.29
N TYR A 253 60.85 14.82 -12.93
CA TYR A 253 59.68 14.94 -13.81
C TYR A 253 58.46 15.35 -12.99
N THR A 254 57.37 15.68 -13.67
CA THR A 254 56.10 16.06 -13.03
C THR A 254 55.06 15.01 -13.35
N VAL A 255 54.22 14.69 -12.36
CA VAL A 255 52.99 13.91 -12.55
C VAL A 255 51.78 14.73 -12.09
N GLU A 256 50.67 14.56 -12.79
CA GLU A 256 49.39 15.22 -12.54
C GLU A 256 48.48 14.25 -11.78
N VAL A 257 48.20 14.51 -10.50
CA VAL A 257 47.29 13.70 -9.68
C VAL A 257 45.95 14.42 -9.56
N LYS A 258 44.84 13.73 -9.82
CA LYS A 258 43.47 14.29 -9.81
C LYS A 258 42.58 13.58 -8.79
N TYR A 259 41.69 14.33 -8.15
CA TYR A 259 40.67 13.78 -7.28
C TYR A 259 39.71 12.92 -8.12
N SER A 260 39.39 11.73 -7.63
CA SER A 260 38.40 10.86 -8.21
C SER A 260 37.13 10.83 -7.37
N LEU A 261 35.99 10.76 -8.05
CA LEU A 261 34.70 10.51 -7.42
C LEU A 261 34.66 9.13 -6.72
N VAL A 262 35.47 8.17 -7.19
CA VAL A 262 35.74 6.89 -6.49
C VAL A 262 36.17 7.12 -5.04
N THR A 263 37.11 8.03 -4.78
CA THR A 263 37.58 8.28 -3.40
C THR A 263 36.48 8.89 -2.53
N TRP A 264 35.60 9.73 -3.09
CA TRP A 264 34.43 10.20 -2.35
C TRP A 264 33.46 9.06 -2.00
N VAL A 265 33.25 8.12 -2.93
CA VAL A 265 32.43 6.92 -2.69
C VAL A 265 33.07 6.05 -1.58
N GLN A 266 34.39 5.88 -1.58
CA GLN A 266 35.12 5.18 -0.51
C GLN A 266 35.08 5.94 0.84
N GLU A 267 35.16 7.26 0.84
CA GLU A 267 34.97 8.12 2.03
C GLU A 267 33.57 7.93 2.64
N VAL A 268 32.53 7.80 1.80
CA VAL A 268 31.15 7.50 2.23
C VAL A 268 31.02 6.08 2.74
N ALA A 269 31.53 5.07 2.02
CA ALA A 269 31.52 3.68 2.46
C ALA A 269 32.23 3.50 3.81
N ALA A 270 33.40 4.11 3.99
CA ALA A 270 34.16 4.08 5.23
C ALA A 270 33.47 4.82 6.39
N ASP A 271 32.50 5.70 6.14
CA ASP A 271 31.64 6.28 7.19
C ASP A 271 30.47 5.35 7.55
N LEU A 272 29.82 4.77 6.54
CA LEU A 272 28.71 3.82 6.71
C LEU A 272 29.15 2.50 7.35
N ALA A 273 30.38 2.05 7.13
CA ALA A 273 30.99 0.89 7.78
C ALA A 273 31.23 1.06 9.30
N LYS A 274 31.00 2.25 9.86
CA LYS A 274 31.04 2.52 11.31
C LYS A 274 29.71 2.20 12.01
N LEU A 275 28.66 1.92 11.25
CA LEU A 275 27.32 1.61 11.76
C LEU A 275 27.24 0.13 12.20
N ASP A 276 26.38 -0.15 13.18
CA ASP A 276 26.19 -1.51 13.72
C ASP A 276 25.24 -2.33 12.84
N TRP A 277 25.78 -2.90 11.76
CA TRP A 277 25.02 -3.74 10.82
C TRP A 277 24.72 -5.15 11.34
N GLU A 278 25.35 -5.59 12.45
CA GLU A 278 25.21 -6.96 12.96
C GLU A 278 24.14 -7.07 14.08
N GLY A 279 23.67 -5.94 14.62
CA GLY A 279 22.65 -5.91 15.67
C GLY A 279 21.22 -6.21 15.18
N ASP A 280 20.37 -6.69 16.09
CA ASP A 280 18.93 -6.99 15.86
C ASP A 280 18.06 -5.77 15.48
N LYS A 281 18.65 -4.58 15.35
CA LYS A 281 17.96 -3.30 15.18
C LYS A 281 18.53 -2.52 14.02
N GLU A 282 17.64 -1.83 13.32
CA GLU A 282 17.99 -0.97 12.20
C GLU A 282 18.97 0.14 12.62
N PRO A 283 20.10 0.33 11.90
CA PRO A 283 21.05 1.39 12.21
C PRO A 283 20.44 2.79 12.04
N SER A 284 20.75 3.70 12.98
CA SER A 284 20.29 5.08 12.91
C SER A 284 21.23 5.93 12.05
N LEU A 285 20.79 6.25 10.83
CA LEU A 285 21.53 7.10 9.88
C LEU A 285 21.17 8.58 10.08
N SER A 286 22.17 9.45 10.10
CA SER A 286 21.96 10.90 10.00
C SER A 286 21.54 11.30 8.57
N GLU A 287 20.82 12.41 8.41
CA GLU A 287 20.31 12.81 7.09
C GLU A 287 21.43 12.99 6.05
N THR A 288 22.59 13.53 6.46
CA THR A 288 23.79 13.62 5.61
C THR A 288 24.29 12.24 5.14
N GLN A 289 24.21 11.22 5.99
CA GLN A 289 24.58 9.84 5.61
C GLN A 289 23.54 9.24 4.65
N LYS A 290 22.25 9.53 4.84
CA LYS A 290 21.18 9.09 3.92
C LYS A 290 21.34 9.71 2.52
N GLU A 291 21.57 11.03 2.46
CA GLU A 291 21.81 11.75 1.20
C GLU A 291 23.10 11.28 0.52
N ASN A 292 24.19 11.08 1.29
CA ASN A 292 25.44 10.58 0.76
C ASN A 292 25.35 9.13 0.26
N ALA A 293 24.61 8.25 0.94
CA ALA A 293 24.45 6.85 0.54
C ALA A 293 23.74 6.73 -0.82
N ILE A 294 22.57 7.37 -0.96
CA ILE A 294 21.80 7.41 -2.21
C ILE A 294 22.68 7.93 -3.36
N LYS A 295 23.34 9.07 -3.16
CA LYS A 295 24.22 9.68 -4.16
C LYS A 295 25.45 8.83 -4.48
N ALA A 296 26.00 8.11 -3.50
CA ALA A 296 27.12 7.19 -3.73
C ALA A 296 26.68 5.98 -4.55
N TYR A 297 25.47 5.46 -4.33
CA TYR A 297 24.87 4.42 -5.17
C TYR A 297 24.63 4.90 -6.61
N GLU A 298 24.02 6.08 -6.82
CA GLU A 298 23.87 6.69 -8.15
C GLU A 298 25.22 6.83 -8.86
N MET A 299 26.23 7.36 -8.16
CA MET A 299 27.57 7.54 -8.71
C MET A 299 28.26 6.21 -9.02
N ILE A 300 28.08 5.16 -8.19
CA ILE A 300 28.53 3.80 -8.52
C ILE A 300 27.91 3.34 -9.84
N LEU A 301 26.61 3.52 -10.07
CA LEU A 301 26.00 3.11 -11.34
C LEU A 301 26.68 3.79 -12.55
N GLU A 302 27.03 5.07 -12.45
CA GLU A 302 27.70 5.83 -13.52
C GLU A 302 29.19 5.52 -13.75
N LEU A 303 29.92 4.96 -12.77
CA LEU A 303 31.38 4.72 -12.89
C LEU A 303 31.75 3.80 -14.07
N ASP A 304 32.91 4.06 -14.68
CA ASP A 304 33.47 3.16 -15.71
C ASP A 304 33.93 1.82 -15.10
N PRO A 305 33.96 0.71 -15.86
CA PRO A 305 34.25 -0.63 -15.32
C PRO A 305 35.58 -0.75 -14.55
N LYS A 306 36.58 0.07 -14.87
CA LYS A 306 37.88 0.08 -14.16
C LYS A 306 37.85 0.93 -12.90
N GLU A 307 37.01 1.95 -12.86
CA GLU A 307 36.78 2.72 -11.63
C GLU A 307 35.91 1.91 -10.65
N LYS A 308 35.03 1.04 -11.17
CA LYS A 308 34.32 0.01 -10.38
C LYS A 308 35.26 -1.05 -9.81
N GLU A 309 36.26 -1.52 -10.57
CA GLU A 309 37.29 -2.46 -10.07
C GLU A 309 38.12 -1.95 -8.88
N VAL A 310 38.04 -0.65 -8.53
CA VAL A 310 38.71 -0.04 -7.35
C VAL A 310 37.85 -0.12 -6.09
N ILE A 311 36.53 -0.21 -6.23
CA ILE A 311 35.59 -0.32 -5.09
C ILE A 311 35.48 -1.79 -4.69
N THR A 312 35.65 -2.07 -3.41
CA THR A 312 35.48 -3.42 -2.88
C THR A 312 34.01 -3.76 -2.68
N ALA A 313 33.67 -5.05 -2.76
CA ALA A 313 32.31 -5.53 -2.50
C ALA A 313 31.80 -5.19 -1.08
N GLU A 314 32.69 -4.98 -0.11
CA GLU A 314 32.36 -4.57 1.26
C GLU A 314 32.00 -3.07 1.34
N GLU A 315 32.71 -2.22 0.59
CA GLU A 315 32.37 -0.80 0.43
C GLU A 315 31.05 -0.62 -0.34
N GLU A 316 30.88 -1.33 -1.45
CA GLU A 316 29.66 -1.33 -2.26
C GLU A 316 28.44 -1.82 -1.45
N LEU A 317 28.58 -2.94 -0.72
CA LEU A 317 27.53 -3.46 0.15
C LEU A 317 27.17 -2.48 1.29
N SER A 318 28.16 -1.82 1.89
CA SER A 318 27.92 -0.80 2.93
C SER A 318 27.08 0.37 2.41
N ILE A 319 27.31 0.79 1.16
CA ILE A 319 26.52 1.83 0.48
C ILE A 319 25.13 1.30 0.13
N ILE A 320 25.00 0.09 -0.39
CA ILE A 320 23.71 -0.52 -0.74
C ILE A 320 22.82 -0.65 0.51
N LYS A 321 23.33 -1.21 1.62
CA LYS A 321 22.58 -1.34 2.87
C LYS A 321 22.04 0.00 3.37
N ALA A 322 22.87 1.04 3.35
CA ALA A 322 22.46 2.40 3.71
C ALA A 322 21.46 3.00 2.72
N THR A 323 21.63 2.73 1.42
CA THR A 323 20.73 3.21 0.35
C THR A 323 19.36 2.56 0.45
N VAL A 324 19.27 1.26 0.77
CA VAL A 324 17.99 0.55 0.99
C VAL A 324 17.18 1.26 2.08
N ILE A 325 17.76 1.45 3.26
CA ILE A 325 17.08 2.13 4.39
C ILE A 325 16.67 3.55 3.98
N SER A 326 17.60 4.31 3.38
CA SER A 326 17.42 5.73 3.05
C SER A 326 16.38 5.98 1.94
N ALA A 327 16.40 5.15 0.89
CA ALA A 327 15.46 5.24 -0.22
C ALA A 327 14.09 4.67 0.19
N TYR A 328 14.04 3.59 0.99
CA TYR A 328 12.78 3.04 1.49
C TYR A 328 12.08 3.99 2.46
N GLU A 329 12.81 4.67 3.35
CA GLU A 329 12.26 5.73 4.20
C GLU A 329 11.66 6.88 3.35
N LYS A 330 12.37 7.35 2.33
CA LYS A 330 11.90 8.45 1.47
C LYS A 330 10.74 8.02 0.58
N TRP A 331 10.76 6.80 0.06
CA TRP A 331 9.65 6.18 -0.67
C TRP A 331 8.41 6.02 0.22
N ALA A 332 8.55 5.42 1.40
CA ALA A 332 7.43 5.12 2.31
C ALA A 332 6.77 6.41 2.84
N ASN A 333 7.53 7.47 3.09
CA ASN A 333 6.98 8.77 3.45
C ASN A 333 6.20 9.43 2.29
N GLU A 334 6.70 9.35 1.05
CA GLU A 334 5.97 9.84 -0.12
C GLU A 334 4.72 8.98 -0.38
N ALA A 335 4.82 7.65 -0.26
CA ALA A 335 3.72 6.70 -0.37
C ALA A 335 2.61 6.99 0.65
N LYS A 336 2.99 7.23 1.92
CA LYS A 336 2.06 7.62 2.98
C LYS A 336 1.40 8.98 2.73
N SER A 337 2.04 9.89 1.99
CA SER A 337 1.45 11.19 1.63
C SER A 337 0.22 11.10 0.70
N PHE A 338 -0.04 9.91 0.13
CA PHE A 338 -1.22 9.65 -0.70
C PHE A 338 -2.43 9.11 0.08
N SER A 339 -2.33 8.83 1.38
CA SER A 339 -3.37 8.09 2.13
C SER A 339 -4.77 8.70 2.09
N GLU A 340 -4.89 10.03 1.98
CA GLU A 340 -6.16 10.75 1.79
C GLU A 340 -6.82 10.50 0.41
N THR A 341 -6.02 10.13 -0.60
CA THR A 341 -6.48 9.81 -1.96
C THR A 341 -6.58 8.30 -2.15
N PHE A 342 -5.53 7.54 -1.85
CA PHE A 342 -5.51 6.08 -1.96
C PHE A 342 -4.61 5.40 -0.92
N MET A 343 -4.96 4.17 -0.56
CA MET A 343 -4.17 3.27 0.27
C MET A 343 -4.03 1.92 -0.41
N VAL A 344 -2.85 1.30 -0.29
CA VAL A 344 -2.53 -0.01 -0.88
C VAL A 344 -2.40 -1.03 0.23
N GLY A 345 -3.33 -2.00 0.26
CA GLY A 345 -3.32 -3.14 1.18
C GLY A 345 -2.83 -4.41 0.48
N SER A 346 -2.61 -5.46 1.25
CA SER A 346 -1.93 -6.70 0.81
C SER A 346 -2.54 -7.39 -0.42
N ASN A 347 -3.84 -7.16 -0.71
CA ASN A 347 -4.55 -7.67 -1.88
C ASN A 347 -5.55 -6.66 -2.46
N SER A 348 -5.46 -5.38 -2.10
CA SER A 348 -6.52 -4.38 -2.35
C SER A 348 -5.98 -2.96 -2.51
N ILE A 349 -6.77 -2.11 -3.17
CA ILE A 349 -6.53 -0.67 -3.24
C ILE A 349 -7.83 0.01 -2.77
N THR A 350 -7.72 0.81 -1.72
CA THR A 350 -8.81 1.61 -1.15
C THR A 350 -8.66 3.06 -1.60
N LEU A 351 -9.76 3.73 -1.94
CA LEU A 351 -9.77 5.13 -2.40
C LEU A 351 -10.50 6.00 -1.38
N GLY A 352 -9.78 6.94 -0.76
CA GLY A 352 -10.36 7.97 0.11
C GLY A 352 -11.01 9.05 -0.76
N CYS A 353 -10.17 9.85 -1.42
CA CYS A 353 -10.57 10.81 -2.45
C CYS A 353 -11.59 11.86 -1.98
N ASP A 354 -11.55 12.28 -0.72
CA ASP A 354 -12.53 13.21 -0.14
C ASP A 354 -12.37 14.68 -0.57
N SER A 355 -11.30 15.03 -1.29
CA SER A 355 -11.02 16.39 -1.77
C SER A 355 -10.51 16.39 -3.21
N TYR A 356 -11.24 17.08 -4.10
CA TYR A 356 -10.86 17.28 -5.51
C TYR A 356 -9.42 17.79 -5.66
N GLU A 357 -9.04 18.84 -4.92
CA GLU A 357 -7.71 19.46 -5.03
C GLU A 357 -6.60 18.50 -4.57
N LYS A 358 -6.85 17.70 -3.53
CA LYS A 358 -5.90 16.68 -3.04
C LYS A 358 -5.76 15.54 -4.05
N THR A 359 -6.88 15.01 -4.53
CA THR A 359 -6.91 13.95 -5.55
C THR A 359 -6.28 14.40 -6.86
N LYS A 360 -6.45 15.67 -7.25
CA LYS A 360 -5.82 16.26 -8.43
C LYS A 360 -4.30 16.40 -8.27
N ALA A 361 -3.85 17.01 -7.19
CA ALA A 361 -2.42 17.14 -6.90
C ALA A 361 -1.72 15.76 -6.79
N ASP A 362 -2.41 14.76 -6.24
CA ASP A 362 -1.90 13.39 -6.15
C ASP A 362 -1.88 12.67 -7.50
N TYR A 363 -2.93 12.83 -8.33
CA TYR A 363 -2.95 12.34 -9.72
C TYR A 363 -1.83 12.96 -10.56
N GLU A 364 -1.62 14.27 -10.46
CA GLU A 364 -0.52 14.98 -11.13
C GLU A 364 0.84 14.47 -10.62
N ARG A 365 1.02 14.27 -9.30
CA ARG A 365 2.26 13.71 -8.73
C ARG A 365 2.57 12.29 -9.20
N ILE A 366 1.60 11.36 -9.23
CA ILE A 366 1.85 9.99 -9.73
C ILE A 366 1.96 9.95 -11.26
N SER A 367 1.55 10.99 -11.98
CA SER A 367 1.66 11.06 -13.45
C SER A 367 2.99 11.64 -13.93
N ASP A 368 3.74 12.35 -13.07
CA ASP A 368 5.12 12.73 -13.34
C ASP A 368 6.07 11.56 -13.05
N VAL A 369 6.65 10.98 -14.10
CA VAL A 369 7.65 9.90 -14.01
C VAL A 369 8.91 10.30 -13.23
N ASN A 370 9.16 11.59 -13.02
CA ASN A 370 10.28 12.11 -12.24
C ASN A 370 9.93 12.32 -10.75
N ALA A 371 8.68 12.05 -10.35
CA ALA A 371 8.27 12.18 -8.96
C ALA A 371 9.02 11.20 -8.06
N LYS A 372 9.30 11.62 -6.82
CA LYS A 372 10.04 10.84 -5.81
C LYS A 372 9.55 9.40 -5.65
N ILE A 373 8.25 9.19 -5.78
CA ILE A 373 7.62 7.88 -5.59
C ILE A 373 8.09 6.85 -6.64
N HIS A 374 8.23 7.27 -7.90
CA HIS A 374 8.81 6.46 -8.97
C HIS A 374 10.33 6.38 -8.82
N TYR A 375 10.99 7.53 -8.64
CA TYR A 375 12.46 7.61 -8.50
C TYR A 375 13.04 6.68 -7.42
N TYR A 376 12.50 6.71 -6.20
CA TYR A 376 12.95 5.80 -5.14
C TYR A 376 12.44 4.36 -5.36
N GLY A 377 11.28 4.18 -6.01
CA GLY A 377 10.74 2.87 -6.36
C GLY A 377 11.63 2.11 -7.34
N GLU A 378 11.98 2.73 -8.48
CA GLU A 378 12.90 2.17 -9.48
C GLU A 378 14.27 1.85 -8.88
N MET A 379 14.82 2.75 -8.06
CA MET A 379 16.09 2.54 -7.34
C MET A 379 16.04 1.30 -6.43
N LEU A 380 14.97 1.14 -5.65
CA LEU A 380 14.79 0.00 -4.77
C LEU A 380 14.53 -1.30 -5.56
N TYR A 381 13.82 -1.24 -6.70
CA TYR A 381 13.66 -2.41 -7.58
C TYR A 381 14.99 -2.84 -8.23
N ALA A 382 15.82 -1.90 -8.65
CA ALA A 382 17.15 -2.19 -9.20
C ALA A 382 18.08 -2.83 -8.16
N ILE A 383 17.99 -2.43 -6.88
CA ILE A 383 18.70 -3.09 -5.78
C ILE A 383 18.11 -4.48 -5.50
N LEU A 384 16.78 -4.64 -5.46
CA LEU A 384 16.12 -5.92 -5.20
C LEU A 384 16.46 -7.00 -6.25
N ASP A 385 16.56 -6.65 -7.54
CA ASP A 385 16.88 -7.61 -8.63
C ASP A 385 18.25 -8.30 -8.44
N VAL A 386 19.17 -7.66 -7.70
CA VAL A 386 20.55 -8.14 -7.48
C VAL A 386 20.79 -8.59 -6.03
N TYR A 387 20.19 -7.93 -5.04
CA TYR A 387 20.52 -8.08 -3.61
C TYR A 387 19.33 -8.51 -2.72
N SER A 388 18.23 -9.06 -3.28
CA SER A 388 17.02 -9.42 -2.49
C SER A 388 17.29 -10.27 -1.25
N GLU A 389 18.15 -11.29 -1.39
CA GLU A 389 18.48 -12.27 -0.34
C GLU A 389 19.59 -11.82 0.60
N GLU A 390 20.22 -10.66 0.34
CA GLU A 390 21.35 -10.15 1.10
C GLU A 390 20.92 -9.68 2.50
N ILE A 391 21.76 -9.87 3.50
CA ILE A 391 21.48 -9.47 4.88
C ILE A 391 21.63 -7.96 4.99
N LEU A 392 20.54 -7.27 5.32
CA LEU A 392 20.54 -5.83 5.54
C LEU A 392 21.16 -5.51 6.91
N TYR A 393 20.54 -5.99 7.99
CA TYR A 393 21.07 -5.93 9.35
C TYR A 393 20.60 -7.12 10.20
N GLY A 394 21.44 -7.59 11.12
CA GLY A 394 21.14 -8.76 11.97
C GLY A 394 20.82 -10.01 11.13
N GLU A 395 19.63 -10.60 11.31
CA GLU A 395 19.13 -11.68 10.42
C GLU A 395 18.20 -11.17 9.29
N LYS A 396 17.85 -9.86 9.25
CA LYS A 396 16.84 -9.31 8.33
C LYS A 396 17.41 -9.04 6.94
N LYS A 397 16.72 -9.51 5.90
CA LYS A 397 17.11 -9.33 4.49
C LYS A 397 16.62 -8.01 3.87
N VAL A 398 17.23 -7.63 2.74
CA VAL A 398 16.78 -6.52 1.89
C VAL A 398 15.31 -6.68 1.49
N ILE A 399 14.91 -7.86 0.98
CA ILE A 399 13.51 -8.13 0.57
C ILE A 399 12.51 -8.04 1.74
N GLU A 400 12.94 -8.37 2.96
CA GLU A 400 12.11 -8.32 4.18
C GLU A 400 11.98 -6.89 4.74
N HIS A 401 12.92 -6.00 4.41
CA HIS A 401 12.81 -4.57 4.73
C HIS A 401 11.94 -3.84 3.69
N VAL A 402 12.13 -4.12 2.40
CA VAL A 402 11.44 -3.41 1.30
C VAL A 402 10.08 -4.05 0.94
N GLY A 403 9.70 -5.18 1.56
CA GLY A 403 8.58 -6.03 1.15
C GLY A 403 7.16 -5.42 1.15
N ALA A 404 6.96 -4.19 1.66
CA ALA A 404 5.70 -3.45 1.50
C ALA A 404 5.71 -2.48 0.29
N MET A 405 6.80 -2.44 -0.49
CA MET A 405 6.90 -1.63 -1.69
C MET A 405 6.09 -2.22 -2.84
N TYR A 406 5.29 -1.39 -3.49
CA TYR A 406 4.41 -1.78 -4.59
C TYR A 406 4.88 -1.20 -5.94
N THR A 407 4.73 -2.02 -6.99
CA THR A 407 5.25 -1.72 -8.34
C THR A 407 4.48 -0.61 -9.04
N ASP A 408 5.08 0.01 -10.05
CA ASP A 408 4.41 0.99 -10.92
C ASP A 408 3.10 0.51 -11.56
N ALA A 409 2.92 -0.81 -11.71
CA ALA A 409 1.65 -1.39 -12.15
C ALA A 409 0.44 -1.01 -11.26
N VAL A 410 0.68 -0.64 -9.98
CA VAL A 410 -0.34 -0.13 -9.05
C VAL A 410 -0.68 1.32 -9.36
N TYR A 411 0.30 2.19 -9.62
CA TYR A 411 0.02 3.57 -10.06
C TYR A 411 -0.68 3.58 -11.41
N GLU A 412 -0.26 2.73 -12.37
CA GLU A 412 -0.92 2.56 -13.67
C GLU A 412 -2.36 2.01 -13.54
N ALA A 413 -2.68 1.23 -12.49
CA ALA A 413 -4.05 0.82 -12.20
C ALA A 413 -4.90 1.94 -11.57
N ILE A 414 -4.28 2.85 -10.81
CA ILE A 414 -4.95 3.96 -10.10
C ILE A 414 -5.20 5.16 -11.01
N LYS A 415 -4.20 5.55 -11.83
CA LYS A 415 -4.25 6.69 -12.78
C LYS A 415 -5.57 6.83 -13.55
N PRO A 416 -6.06 5.82 -14.28
CA PRO A 416 -7.30 5.95 -15.07
C PRO A 416 -8.55 6.13 -14.18
N ILE A 417 -8.53 5.63 -12.93
CA ILE A 417 -9.64 5.82 -11.99
C ILE A 417 -9.70 7.28 -11.55
N LEU A 418 -8.56 7.85 -11.13
CA LEU A 418 -8.48 9.25 -10.70
C LEU A 418 -8.76 10.20 -11.88
N GLU A 419 -8.23 9.93 -13.07
CA GLU A 419 -8.53 10.69 -14.30
C GLU A 419 -10.04 10.71 -14.58
N MET A 420 -10.72 9.56 -14.48
CA MET A 420 -12.17 9.49 -14.66
C MET A 420 -12.90 10.33 -13.61
N MET A 421 -12.54 10.21 -12.32
CA MET A 421 -13.17 10.97 -11.24
C MET A 421 -13.03 12.48 -11.44
N LEU A 422 -11.81 12.95 -11.67
CA LEU A 422 -11.49 14.36 -11.96
C LEU A 422 -12.24 14.85 -13.20
N SER A 423 -12.27 14.04 -14.27
CA SER A 423 -12.88 14.45 -15.53
C SER A 423 -14.41 14.47 -15.50
N VAL A 424 -15.08 13.64 -14.68
CA VAL A 424 -16.53 13.74 -14.43
C VAL A 424 -16.86 15.00 -13.62
N TYR A 425 -16.05 15.33 -12.60
CA TYR A 425 -16.19 16.57 -11.85
C TYR A 425 -16.00 17.81 -12.73
N GLU A 426 -14.87 17.89 -13.45
CA GLU A 426 -14.55 19.02 -14.33
C GLU A 426 -15.53 19.17 -15.51
N THR A 427 -16.16 18.08 -15.95
CA THR A 427 -17.24 18.14 -16.94
C THR A 427 -18.52 18.76 -16.35
N THR A 428 -18.83 18.50 -15.07
CA THR A 428 -20.10 18.90 -14.43
C THR A 428 -20.00 20.19 -13.59
N SER A 429 -18.80 20.65 -13.25
CA SER A 429 -18.57 21.89 -12.48
C SER A 429 -19.06 23.16 -13.20
N VAL A 430 -19.28 23.10 -14.52
CA VAL A 430 -19.95 24.15 -15.31
C VAL A 430 -21.41 24.39 -14.89
N ILE A 431 -22.03 23.41 -14.22
CA ILE A 431 -23.41 23.48 -13.72
C ILE A 431 -23.38 24.14 -12.32
N PRO A 432 -23.91 25.37 -12.17
CA PRO A 432 -23.74 26.16 -10.96
C PRO A 432 -24.50 25.55 -9.77
N ALA A 433 -24.04 25.81 -8.54
CA ALA A 433 -24.66 25.30 -7.31
C ALA A 433 -26.10 25.79 -7.06
N ASN A 434 -26.57 26.82 -7.78
CA ASN A 434 -27.97 27.27 -7.76
C ASN A 434 -28.69 26.94 -9.09
N TRP A 435 -28.42 25.76 -9.65
CA TRP A 435 -29.08 25.27 -10.85
C TRP A 435 -30.61 25.20 -10.68
N THR A 436 -31.31 25.19 -11.81
CA THR A 436 -32.76 25.02 -11.87
C THR A 436 -33.10 23.95 -12.90
N LYS A 437 -34.24 23.29 -12.73
CA LYS A 437 -34.77 22.25 -13.62
C LYS A 437 -34.68 22.66 -15.09
N ASP A 438 -35.16 23.85 -15.45
CA ASP A 438 -35.13 24.36 -16.82
C ASP A 438 -33.69 24.66 -17.30
N GLY A 439 -32.83 25.14 -16.38
CA GLY A 439 -31.42 25.42 -16.66
C GLY A 439 -30.59 24.19 -17.04
N LEU A 440 -31.01 22.98 -16.65
CA LEU A 440 -30.34 21.73 -17.04
C LEU A 440 -30.44 21.45 -18.55
N TYR A 441 -31.48 21.95 -19.21
CA TYR A 441 -31.74 21.73 -20.64
C TYR A 441 -31.07 22.76 -21.57
N THR A 442 -30.23 23.65 -21.03
CA THR A 442 -29.34 24.49 -21.86
C THR A 442 -28.28 23.62 -22.53
N ASP A 443 -27.86 23.97 -23.75
CA ASP A 443 -26.90 23.17 -24.52
C ASP A 443 -25.62 22.86 -23.72
N THR A 444 -25.10 23.82 -22.94
CA THR A 444 -23.93 23.63 -22.09
C THR A 444 -24.16 22.59 -21.00
N ASN A 445 -25.24 22.71 -20.22
CA ASN A 445 -25.50 21.84 -19.08
C ASN A 445 -25.94 20.43 -19.53
N LYS A 446 -26.76 20.34 -20.58
CA LYS A 446 -27.12 19.07 -21.22
C LYS A 446 -25.88 18.30 -21.68
N ASN A 447 -25.01 18.94 -22.47
CA ASN A 447 -23.79 18.29 -22.96
C ASN A 447 -22.82 17.91 -21.83
N ALA A 448 -22.84 18.61 -20.70
CA ALA A 448 -22.08 18.23 -19.51
C ALA A 448 -22.65 16.96 -18.85
N ILE A 449 -23.97 16.91 -18.61
CA ILE A 449 -24.65 15.77 -17.98
C ILE A 449 -24.50 14.50 -18.83
N GLU A 450 -24.75 14.60 -20.14
CA GLU A 450 -24.68 13.44 -21.04
C GLU A 450 -23.25 12.88 -21.14
N LYS A 451 -22.21 13.73 -21.18
CA LYS A 451 -20.80 13.30 -21.17
C LYS A 451 -20.33 12.75 -19.82
N ALA A 452 -20.85 13.27 -18.71
CA ALA A 452 -20.57 12.74 -17.39
C ALA A 452 -21.09 11.30 -17.28
N VAL A 453 -22.34 11.07 -17.67
CA VAL A 453 -22.96 9.73 -17.71
C VAL A 453 -22.24 8.81 -18.70
N GLU A 454 -21.82 9.29 -19.88
CA GLU A 454 -21.00 8.53 -20.83
C GLU A 454 -19.68 8.04 -20.21
N LYS A 455 -18.96 8.91 -19.49
CA LYS A 455 -17.72 8.55 -18.77
C LYS A 455 -17.98 7.49 -17.69
N MET A 456 -19.00 7.69 -16.86
CA MET A 456 -19.36 6.77 -15.77
C MET A 456 -19.80 5.39 -16.28
N LEU A 457 -20.48 5.34 -17.43
CA LEU A 457 -20.96 4.12 -18.09
C LEU A 457 -19.97 3.53 -19.12
N SER A 458 -18.76 4.08 -19.25
CA SER A 458 -17.72 3.50 -20.09
C SER A 458 -17.25 2.14 -19.55
N SER A 459 -16.75 1.26 -20.43
CA SER A 459 -16.60 -0.17 -20.13
C SER A 459 -15.65 -0.52 -18.97
N GLY A 460 -14.74 0.38 -18.58
CA GLY A 460 -13.90 0.20 -17.40
C GLY A 460 -14.63 0.46 -16.08
N PHE A 461 -15.56 1.42 -16.07
CA PHE A 461 -16.20 1.92 -14.84
C PHE A 461 -17.66 1.46 -14.67
N ALA A 462 -18.26 0.90 -15.73
CA ALA A 462 -19.62 0.36 -15.74
C ALA A 462 -19.82 -0.95 -14.94
N SER A 463 -19.26 -1.05 -13.74
CA SER A 463 -19.51 -2.13 -12.77
C SER A 463 -19.84 -1.54 -11.40
N THR A 464 -20.64 -2.26 -10.60
CA THR A 464 -21.06 -1.81 -9.26
C THR A 464 -19.90 -1.61 -8.29
N ARG A 465 -18.70 -2.14 -8.58
CA ARG A 465 -17.46 -1.87 -7.82
C ARG A 465 -17.12 -0.38 -7.77
N TYR A 466 -17.53 0.42 -8.75
CA TYR A 466 -17.21 1.85 -8.83
C TYR A 466 -18.35 2.77 -8.37
N SER A 467 -19.43 2.24 -7.77
CA SER A 467 -20.54 3.07 -7.25
C SER A 467 -20.06 4.07 -6.18
N PHE A 468 -19.18 3.63 -5.26
CA PHE A 468 -18.71 4.44 -4.14
C PHE A 468 -17.85 5.63 -4.59
N ILE A 469 -16.98 5.47 -5.60
CA ILE A 469 -16.17 6.59 -6.10
C ILE A 469 -17.03 7.68 -6.73
N PHE A 470 -18.17 7.33 -7.35
CA PHE A 470 -19.09 8.33 -7.86
C PHE A 470 -19.69 9.20 -6.75
N GLN A 471 -19.88 8.66 -5.54
CA GLN A 471 -20.33 9.46 -4.37
C GLN A 471 -19.26 10.47 -3.93
N LYS A 472 -17.97 10.10 -3.95
CA LYS A 472 -16.86 11.03 -3.69
C LYS A 472 -16.85 12.20 -4.69
N ILE A 473 -17.08 11.92 -5.99
CA ILE A 473 -17.20 12.97 -7.03
C ILE A 473 -18.38 13.91 -6.75
N SER A 474 -19.51 13.39 -6.23
CA SER A 474 -20.66 14.20 -5.83
C SER A 474 -20.32 15.13 -4.66
N ALA A 475 -19.67 14.59 -3.62
CA ALA A 475 -19.26 15.35 -2.42
C ALA A 475 -18.26 16.49 -2.71
N TRP A 476 -17.52 16.44 -3.83
CA TRP A 476 -16.69 17.57 -4.29
C TRP A 476 -17.50 18.77 -4.78
N ARG A 477 -18.81 18.62 -5.05
CA ARG A 477 -19.72 19.74 -5.39
C ARG A 477 -20.30 20.33 -4.10
N THR A 478 -20.45 21.64 -4.06
CA THR A 478 -20.83 22.43 -2.86
C THR A 478 -22.10 21.96 -2.13
N ASN A 479 -23.01 21.27 -2.83
CA ASN A 479 -24.28 20.79 -2.28
C ASN A 479 -24.39 19.24 -2.22
N ASP A 480 -23.36 18.49 -2.64
CA ASP A 480 -23.45 17.03 -2.88
C ASP A 480 -24.57 16.64 -3.89
N ASP A 481 -24.75 17.46 -4.93
CA ASP A 481 -25.94 17.45 -5.81
C ASP A 481 -25.73 16.85 -7.22
N LEU A 482 -24.66 16.08 -7.44
CA LEU A 482 -24.37 15.49 -8.76
C LEU A 482 -25.50 14.57 -9.24
N PHE A 483 -26.02 13.73 -8.34
CA PHE A 483 -27.07 12.78 -8.66
C PHE A 483 -28.43 13.45 -8.80
N ASP A 484 -28.74 14.46 -8.00
CA ASP A 484 -29.95 15.28 -8.15
C ASP A 484 -30.00 15.98 -9.51
N ILE A 485 -28.85 16.47 -10.02
CA ILE A 485 -28.71 17.02 -11.36
C ILE A 485 -28.96 15.95 -12.43
N ILE A 486 -28.25 14.81 -12.36
CA ILE A 486 -28.35 13.73 -13.34
C ILE A 486 -29.79 13.18 -13.39
N TYR A 487 -30.36 12.85 -12.24
CA TYR A 487 -31.72 12.30 -12.16
C TYR A 487 -32.76 13.36 -12.54
N SER A 488 -32.62 14.64 -12.17
CA SER A 488 -33.54 15.70 -12.65
C SER A 488 -33.55 15.83 -14.18
N TYR A 489 -32.41 15.65 -14.84
CA TYR A 489 -32.33 15.71 -16.30
C TYR A 489 -33.02 14.51 -16.96
N TYR A 490 -32.73 13.27 -16.56
CA TYR A 490 -33.39 12.11 -17.16
C TYR A 490 -34.86 11.98 -16.75
N PHE A 491 -35.20 12.28 -15.49
CA PHE A 491 -36.56 12.16 -14.98
C PHE A 491 -37.52 13.19 -15.56
N TYR A 492 -37.06 14.39 -15.94
CA TYR A 492 -37.95 15.41 -16.53
C TYR A 492 -37.83 15.55 -18.06
N GLY A 493 -36.90 14.86 -18.71
CA GLY A 493 -36.62 15.01 -20.15
C GLY A 493 -37.69 14.49 -21.11
N GLY A 494 -38.63 13.65 -20.64
CA GLY A 494 -39.71 13.09 -21.45
C GLY A 494 -40.00 11.63 -21.10
N ALA A 495 -40.91 10.98 -21.85
CA ALA A 495 -41.28 9.58 -21.59
C ALA A 495 -40.09 8.62 -21.78
N GLU A 496 -39.36 8.74 -22.90
CA GLU A 496 -38.16 7.92 -23.17
C GLU A 496 -37.07 8.14 -22.10
N SER A 497 -36.87 9.38 -21.66
CA SER A 497 -35.90 9.72 -20.60
C SER A 497 -36.33 9.18 -19.22
N LYS A 498 -37.63 9.22 -18.91
CA LYS A 498 -38.21 8.59 -17.70
C LYS A 498 -38.05 7.07 -17.74
N ASP A 499 -38.28 6.43 -18.89
CA ASP A 499 -38.05 5.00 -19.03
C ASP A 499 -36.57 4.65 -18.85
N LEU A 500 -35.60 5.49 -19.23
CA LEU A 500 -34.18 5.24 -18.91
C LEU A 500 -33.90 5.21 -17.39
N VAL A 501 -34.61 6.02 -16.60
CA VAL A 501 -34.59 5.93 -15.11
C VAL A 501 -35.24 4.62 -14.64
N ARG A 502 -36.35 4.20 -15.24
CA ARG A 502 -37.13 3.00 -14.87
C ARG A 502 -36.48 1.67 -15.29
N THR A 503 -35.78 1.63 -16.43
CA THR A 503 -35.34 0.41 -17.12
C THR A 503 -33.82 0.18 -17.06
N LYS A 504 -33.18 0.66 -16.00
CA LYS A 504 -31.78 0.36 -15.62
C LYS A 504 -30.65 1.10 -16.38
N LEU A 505 -30.87 2.26 -17.02
CA LEU A 505 -29.73 3.08 -17.49
C LEU A 505 -28.88 3.58 -16.31
N LEU A 506 -29.55 3.97 -15.22
CA LEU A 506 -28.90 4.44 -13.99
C LEU A 506 -28.63 3.31 -12.98
N ALA A 507 -28.84 2.03 -13.30
CA ALA A 507 -28.58 0.91 -12.37
C ALA A 507 -27.08 0.64 -12.08
N LYS A 508 -26.20 1.55 -12.50
CA LYS A 508 -24.75 1.58 -12.24
C LYS A 508 -24.28 2.95 -11.75
N ILE A 509 -25.19 3.92 -11.61
CA ILE A 509 -24.93 5.28 -11.18
C ILE A 509 -25.74 5.48 -9.88
N PRO A 510 -25.13 5.93 -8.77
CA PRO A 510 -25.86 6.15 -7.53
C PRO A 510 -27.09 7.05 -7.69
N MET A 511 -28.14 6.74 -6.94
CA MET A 511 -29.30 7.63 -6.77
C MET A 511 -28.94 8.86 -5.92
N PRO A 512 -29.82 9.90 -5.88
CA PRO A 512 -29.77 10.93 -4.84
C PRO A 512 -29.62 10.32 -3.44
N LYS A 513 -28.87 11.01 -2.56
CA LYS A 513 -28.19 10.41 -1.40
C LYS A 513 -29.08 9.48 -0.55
N ARG A 514 -30.25 9.94 -0.12
CA ARG A 514 -31.17 9.15 0.75
C ARG A 514 -31.77 7.95 0.02
N LEU A 515 -32.14 8.11 -1.26
CA LEU A 515 -32.60 7.00 -2.10
C LEU A 515 -31.51 5.94 -2.30
N GLN A 516 -30.24 6.36 -2.41
CA GLN A 516 -29.12 5.43 -2.55
C GLN A 516 -28.85 4.65 -1.27
N THR A 517 -28.81 5.30 -0.11
CA THR A 517 -28.59 4.60 1.17
C THR A 517 -29.73 3.65 1.49
N LEU A 518 -30.99 4.05 1.26
CA LEU A 518 -32.17 3.17 1.32
C LEU A 518 -31.98 1.90 0.48
N TYR A 519 -31.55 2.05 -0.78
CA TYR A 519 -31.30 0.92 -1.68
C TYR A 519 -30.15 0.01 -1.22
N ILE A 520 -29.06 0.58 -0.70
CA ILE A 520 -27.92 -0.19 -0.18
C ILE A 520 -28.35 -1.06 1.00
N ASN A 521 -29.05 -0.49 1.98
CA ASN A 521 -29.50 -1.23 3.16
C ASN A 521 -30.44 -2.38 2.76
N ILE A 522 -31.37 -2.14 1.83
CA ILE A 522 -32.26 -3.19 1.31
C ILE A 522 -31.49 -4.31 0.59
N VAL A 523 -30.52 -3.96 -0.26
CA VAL A 523 -29.72 -4.96 -1.00
C VAL A 523 -28.84 -5.79 -0.05
N ASN A 524 -28.21 -5.16 0.93
CA ASN A 524 -27.38 -5.83 1.94
C ASN A 524 -28.22 -6.82 2.75
N GLY A 525 -29.29 -6.35 3.39
CA GLY A 525 -30.18 -7.18 4.20
C GLY A 525 -30.83 -8.32 3.41
N TYR A 526 -31.29 -8.05 2.18
CA TYR A 526 -31.81 -9.09 1.27
C TYR A 526 -30.75 -10.17 0.95
N SER A 527 -29.51 -9.77 0.67
CA SER A 527 -28.42 -10.69 0.35
C SER A 527 -28.11 -11.65 1.51
N ILE A 528 -28.17 -11.16 2.75
CA ILE A 528 -27.91 -11.95 3.96
C ILE A 528 -29.07 -12.93 4.22
N ILE A 529 -30.32 -12.47 4.21
CA ILE A 529 -31.49 -13.36 4.36
C ILE A 529 -31.51 -14.43 3.28
N LYS A 530 -31.23 -14.04 2.02
CA LYS A 530 -31.14 -14.99 0.91
C LYS A 530 -30.09 -16.07 1.22
N SER A 531 -28.89 -15.68 1.62
CA SER A 531 -27.80 -16.61 1.96
C SER A 531 -28.20 -17.59 3.08
N TYR A 532 -28.86 -17.09 4.13
CA TYR A 532 -29.36 -17.89 5.24
C TYR A 532 -30.50 -18.83 4.79
N SER A 533 -31.33 -18.41 3.83
CA SER A 533 -32.44 -19.22 3.30
C SER A 533 -31.99 -20.33 2.33
N GLU A 534 -30.89 -20.10 1.59
CA GLU A 534 -30.33 -21.06 0.64
C GLU A 534 -29.47 -22.13 1.36
N ASN A 535 -28.72 -21.76 2.41
CA ASN A 535 -27.82 -22.67 3.14
C ASN A 535 -28.02 -22.64 4.68
N PRO A 536 -29.23 -22.90 5.21
CA PRO A 536 -29.58 -22.65 6.62
C PRO A 536 -28.82 -23.47 7.68
N LYS A 537 -28.03 -24.47 7.28
CA LYS A 537 -27.16 -25.24 8.19
C LYS A 537 -25.78 -24.60 8.39
N ASP A 538 -25.31 -23.87 7.40
CA ASP A 538 -23.97 -23.28 7.40
C ASP A 538 -23.98 -21.95 8.15
N PHE A 539 -25.13 -21.26 8.14
CA PHE A 539 -25.41 -20.02 8.86
C PHE A 539 -26.12 -20.23 10.23
N LEU A 540 -25.88 -21.34 10.93
CA LEU A 540 -26.46 -21.58 12.27
C LEU A 540 -25.87 -20.67 13.35
N TRP A 541 -24.57 -20.37 13.25
CA TRP A 541 -23.85 -19.46 14.14
C TRP A 541 -23.76 -18.02 13.61
N ALA A 542 -24.49 -17.72 12.53
CA ALA A 542 -24.49 -16.39 11.95
C ALA A 542 -25.42 -15.47 12.75
N GLU A 543 -24.91 -14.27 13.09
CA GLU A 543 -25.71 -13.27 13.77
C GLU A 543 -26.81 -12.70 12.86
N THR A 544 -27.87 -12.16 13.46
CA THR A 544 -28.97 -11.51 12.75
C THR A 544 -28.96 -9.99 12.90
N ILE A 545 -28.00 -9.44 13.63
CA ILE A 545 -27.89 -8.00 13.88
C ILE A 545 -27.77 -7.21 12.58
N ASP A 546 -26.97 -7.68 11.61
CA ASP A 546 -26.94 -7.17 10.23
C ASP A 546 -28.36 -6.99 9.66
N ILE A 547 -29.16 -8.05 9.68
CA ILE A 547 -30.49 -8.09 9.07
C ILE A 547 -31.42 -7.08 9.76
N ASN A 548 -31.38 -7.04 11.09
CA ASN A 548 -32.17 -6.10 11.88
C ASN A 548 -31.74 -4.65 11.61
N TYR A 549 -30.44 -4.36 11.65
CA TYR A 549 -29.87 -3.04 11.35
C TYR A 549 -30.27 -2.55 9.96
N TYR A 550 -29.98 -3.33 8.90
CA TYR A 550 -30.34 -2.97 7.53
C TYR A 550 -31.85 -2.82 7.32
N TYR A 551 -32.69 -3.55 8.06
CA TYR A 551 -34.15 -3.40 8.03
C TYR A 551 -34.64 -2.12 8.72
N TYR A 552 -34.16 -1.83 9.94
CA TYR A 552 -34.58 -0.63 10.66
C TYR A 552 -34.10 0.65 9.97
N GLU A 553 -32.87 0.67 9.45
CA GLU A 553 -32.35 1.78 8.66
C GLU A 553 -33.13 1.98 7.35
N ALA A 554 -33.44 0.90 6.63
CA ALA A 554 -34.24 1.01 5.41
C ALA A 554 -35.68 1.48 5.68
N THR A 555 -36.30 1.08 6.80
CA THR A 555 -37.67 1.48 7.13
C THR A 555 -37.75 2.93 7.61
N ASP A 556 -36.83 3.38 8.46
CA ASP A 556 -36.76 4.78 8.89
C ASP A 556 -36.41 5.69 7.71
N MET A 557 -35.44 5.34 6.86
CA MET A 557 -35.10 6.16 5.69
C MET A 557 -36.23 6.22 4.65
N ALA A 558 -36.98 5.12 4.45
CA ALA A 558 -38.17 5.13 3.60
C ALA A 558 -39.29 6.03 4.14
N LYS A 559 -39.39 6.18 5.47
CA LYS A 559 -40.29 7.14 6.13
C LYS A 559 -39.76 8.57 5.98
N GLU A 560 -38.49 8.80 6.24
CA GLU A 560 -37.86 10.13 6.12
C GLU A 560 -38.02 10.73 4.72
N ILE A 561 -37.89 9.92 3.66
CA ILE A 561 -38.08 10.36 2.27
C ILE A 561 -39.54 10.80 2.04
N LYS A 562 -40.53 10.05 2.53
CA LYS A 562 -41.96 10.40 2.42
C LYS A 562 -42.33 11.66 3.18
N GLU A 563 -41.81 11.83 4.39
CA GLU A 563 -42.09 12.99 5.24
C GLU A 563 -41.29 14.22 4.78
N SER A 564 -39.96 14.11 4.76
CA SER A 564 -39.02 15.25 4.64
C SER A 564 -38.26 15.36 3.31
N GLY A 565 -38.36 14.37 2.42
CA GLY A 565 -37.63 14.37 1.14
C GLY A 565 -38.00 15.53 0.20
N THR A 566 -37.10 15.84 -0.73
CA THR A 566 -37.33 16.79 -1.82
C THR A 566 -38.44 16.31 -2.76
N ALA A 567 -38.99 17.21 -3.57
CA ALA A 567 -39.96 16.84 -4.60
C ALA A 567 -39.37 15.82 -5.60
N LEU A 568 -38.08 15.93 -5.93
CA LEU A 568 -37.38 14.96 -6.78
C LEU A 568 -37.28 13.59 -6.10
N GLU A 569 -36.84 13.52 -4.83
CA GLU A 569 -36.74 12.25 -4.10
C GLU A 569 -38.10 11.56 -3.97
N LYS A 570 -39.17 12.31 -3.71
CA LYS A 570 -40.54 11.79 -3.60
C LYS A 570 -41.07 11.31 -4.95
N GLU A 571 -40.96 12.12 -6.01
CA GLU A 571 -41.37 11.71 -7.36
C GLU A 571 -40.56 10.50 -7.87
N ILE A 572 -39.28 10.39 -7.53
CA ILE A 572 -38.45 9.22 -7.86
C ILE A 572 -38.84 8.00 -7.01
N TYR A 573 -39.06 8.16 -5.71
CA TYR A 573 -39.54 7.09 -4.82
C TYR A 573 -40.85 6.50 -5.35
N ASP A 574 -41.80 7.35 -5.74
CA ASP A 574 -43.12 6.96 -6.26
C ASP A 574 -43.11 6.45 -7.71
N TYR A 575 -42.10 6.81 -8.52
CA TYR A 575 -42.00 6.39 -9.93
C TYR A 575 -41.10 5.17 -10.16
N ILE A 576 -39.94 5.09 -9.50
CA ILE A 576 -39.14 3.85 -9.49
C ILE A 576 -39.85 2.79 -8.64
N ASN A 577 -40.69 3.22 -7.68
CA ASN A 577 -41.48 2.44 -6.72
C ASN A 577 -41.54 0.95 -7.04
N PHE A 578 -40.62 0.23 -6.40
CA PHE A 578 -40.07 -0.97 -6.98
C PHE A 578 -41.01 -2.16 -6.76
N ASP A 579 -41.95 -2.38 -7.67
CA ASP A 579 -42.87 -3.54 -7.72
C ASP A 579 -42.16 -4.92 -7.69
N ASN A 580 -40.82 -5.00 -7.71
CA ASN A 580 -40.04 -6.25 -7.71
C ASN A 580 -38.72 -6.26 -6.91
N GLU A 581 -38.19 -5.13 -6.38
CA GLU A 581 -36.83 -5.13 -5.75
C GLU A 581 -36.71 -4.30 -4.44
N ILE A 582 -37.28 -3.09 -4.28
CA ILE A 582 -37.39 -2.41 -2.96
C ILE A 582 -38.67 -2.80 -2.21
N ILE A 583 -39.84 -2.92 -2.86
CA ILE A 583 -41.00 -3.48 -2.14
C ILE A 583 -40.74 -4.95 -1.84
N PHE A 584 -40.31 -5.76 -2.82
CA PHE A 584 -39.90 -7.14 -2.51
C PHE A 584 -38.68 -7.20 -1.59
N GLY A 585 -37.75 -6.25 -1.65
CA GLY A 585 -36.61 -6.21 -0.74
C GLY A 585 -37.04 -5.96 0.70
N LEU A 586 -37.85 -4.93 0.95
CA LEU A 586 -38.45 -4.62 2.26
C LEU A 586 -39.47 -5.66 2.71
N VAL A 587 -40.24 -6.27 1.80
CA VAL A 587 -41.19 -7.35 2.12
C VAL A 587 -40.48 -8.68 2.32
N TYR A 588 -39.29 -8.90 1.75
CA TYR A 588 -38.47 -10.10 2.01
C TYR A 588 -37.52 -9.88 3.19
N LEU A 589 -37.18 -8.63 3.51
CA LEU A 589 -36.59 -8.21 4.78
C LEU A 589 -37.60 -8.32 5.91
N SER A 590 -38.82 -7.80 5.76
CA SER A 590 -39.91 -8.06 6.70
C SER A 590 -40.25 -9.55 6.73
N CYS A 591 -40.41 -10.28 5.63
CA CYS A 591 -40.55 -11.75 5.70
C CYS A 591 -39.32 -12.47 6.26
N GLY A 592 -38.14 -11.86 6.29
CA GLY A 592 -36.90 -12.45 6.82
C GLY A 592 -36.79 -12.22 8.31
N VAL A 593 -36.69 -10.94 8.70
CA VAL A 593 -36.83 -10.43 10.07
C VAL A 593 -38.06 -11.01 10.71
N GLU A 594 -39.25 -11.01 10.10
CA GLU A 594 -40.51 -11.49 10.68
C GLU A 594 -40.68 -13.01 10.73
N LYS A 595 -39.97 -13.76 9.88
CA LYS A 595 -39.93 -15.23 9.98
C LYS A 595 -38.90 -15.71 10.99
N GLN A 596 -37.85 -14.91 11.23
CA GLN A 596 -37.08 -14.94 12.47
C GLN A 596 -37.93 -14.39 13.64
N ALA A 597 -38.82 -13.42 13.40
CA ALA A 597 -39.77 -12.80 14.34
C ALA A 597 -41.12 -13.51 14.49
N LYS A 598 -41.11 -14.84 14.35
CA LYS A 598 -42.05 -15.68 15.12
C LYS A 598 -42.02 -15.34 16.62
N GLU A 599 -40.96 -14.63 17.06
CA GLU A 599 -40.73 -14.13 18.42
C GLU A 599 -40.57 -12.57 18.49
N MET A 600 -39.86 -11.92 17.55
CA MET A 600 -39.38 -10.52 17.65
C MET A 600 -40.38 -9.38 17.38
N HIS A 601 -41.64 -9.60 16.99
CA HIS A 601 -42.59 -8.49 17.09
C HIS A 601 -42.87 -8.27 18.57
N GLY A 602 -42.23 -7.28 19.17
CA GLY A 602 -42.45 -6.86 20.54
C GLY A 602 -43.44 -5.71 20.62
N ASP A 603 -43.23 -4.82 21.59
CA ASP A 603 -43.85 -3.50 21.64
C ASP A 603 -42.87 -2.43 21.09
N THR A 604 -43.18 -1.16 21.30
CA THR A 604 -42.26 -0.07 20.98
C THR A 604 -40.93 -0.23 21.74
N THR A 605 -40.95 -0.74 22.98
CA THR A 605 -39.76 -0.96 23.80
C THR A 605 -38.79 -1.93 23.13
N PHE A 606 -39.26 -3.09 22.67
CA PHE A 606 -38.43 -4.06 21.93
C PHE A 606 -37.80 -3.45 20.67
N THR A 607 -38.59 -2.69 19.91
CA THR A 607 -38.11 -2.00 18.70
C THR A 607 -37.00 -1.00 19.03
N ASN A 608 -37.16 -0.26 20.14
CA ASN A 608 -36.15 0.67 20.63
C ASN A 608 -34.85 -0.02 21.06
N VAL A 609 -34.91 -1.22 21.66
CA VAL A 609 -33.70 -1.99 22.04
C VAL A 609 -32.89 -2.37 20.80
N TRP A 610 -33.52 -2.85 19.73
CA TRP A 610 -32.80 -3.15 18.48
C TRP A 610 -32.21 -1.90 17.81
N LYS A 611 -32.94 -0.78 17.78
CA LYS A 611 -32.42 0.47 17.22
C LYS A 611 -31.25 1.04 18.02
N GLN A 612 -31.36 1.05 19.34
CA GLN A 612 -30.27 1.45 20.24
C GLN A 612 -29.04 0.53 20.08
N LEU A 613 -29.22 -0.78 19.86
CA LEU A 613 -28.09 -1.67 19.54
C LEU A 613 -27.50 -1.39 18.15
N GLY A 614 -28.33 -1.00 17.18
CA GLY A 614 -27.92 -0.61 15.82
C GLY A 614 -26.95 0.57 15.79
N GLU A 615 -27.12 1.59 16.65
CA GLU A 615 -26.17 2.71 16.78
C GLU A 615 -24.73 2.23 17.10
N PHE A 616 -24.61 1.23 17.97
CA PHE A 616 -23.31 0.63 18.30
C PHE A 616 -22.79 -0.27 17.19
N TYR A 617 -23.69 -0.93 16.45
CA TYR A 617 -23.30 -1.80 15.34
C TYR A 617 -22.78 -1.01 14.13
N GLU A 618 -23.36 0.16 13.84
CA GLU A 618 -22.80 1.08 12.85
C GLU A 618 -21.38 1.51 13.23
N THR A 619 -21.18 1.95 14.48
CA THR A 619 -19.85 2.31 15.03
C THR A 619 -18.85 1.14 14.94
N TYR A 620 -19.30 -0.08 15.23
CA TYR A 620 -18.51 -1.31 15.13
C TYR A 620 -18.12 -1.66 13.69
N LEU A 621 -19.02 -1.45 12.72
CA LEU A 621 -18.72 -1.62 11.30
C LEU A 621 -17.74 -0.56 10.78
N GLU A 622 -17.86 0.70 11.23
CA GLU A 622 -16.88 1.76 10.94
C GLU A 622 -15.49 1.44 11.53
N ALA A 623 -15.43 0.78 12.69
CA ALA A 623 -14.21 0.33 13.36
C ALA A 623 -13.63 -1.01 12.82
N GLU A 624 -13.89 -1.35 11.55
CA GLU A 624 -13.46 -2.61 10.91
C GLU A 624 -13.85 -3.90 11.69
N SER A 625 -14.97 -3.87 12.41
CA SER A 625 -15.45 -4.95 13.29
C SER A 625 -14.61 -5.19 14.57
N ASP A 626 -13.97 -4.14 15.09
CA ASP A 626 -13.40 -4.09 16.44
C ASP A 626 -14.35 -3.41 17.45
N VAL A 627 -14.55 -4.04 18.61
CA VAL A 627 -15.38 -3.51 19.69
C VAL A 627 -14.67 -2.41 20.49
N ASP A 628 -13.33 -2.41 20.51
CA ASP A 628 -12.52 -1.39 21.17
C ASP A 628 -12.54 -0.03 20.44
N GLY A 629 -13.11 0.01 19.23
CA GLY A 629 -13.46 1.26 18.54
C GLY A 629 -14.61 2.03 19.17
N ILE A 630 -15.42 1.40 20.04
CA ILE A 630 -16.58 2.03 20.68
C ILE A 630 -16.13 2.84 21.92
N ASN A 631 -16.40 4.15 21.90
CA ASN A 631 -15.98 5.05 22.97
C ASN A 631 -16.91 4.98 24.21
N PHE A 632 -16.57 4.11 25.15
CA PHE A 632 -17.33 3.91 26.39
C PHE A 632 -17.33 5.10 27.37
N ASP A 633 -16.53 6.16 27.13
CA ASP A 633 -16.63 7.43 27.86
C ASP A 633 -17.71 8.36 27.29
N THR A 634 -17.97 8.35 25.98
CA THR A 634 -19.04 9.16 25.37
C THR A 634 -20.39 8.43 25.34
N ASP A 635 -20.39 7.15 25.00
CA ASP A 635 -21.61 6.39 24.71
C ASP A 635 -22.00 5.43 25.85
N GLY A 636 -21.29 5.50 26.98
CA GLY A 636 -21.61 4.71 28.17
C GLY A 636 -23.03 4.96 28.68
N ASP A 637 -23.51 6.20 28.71
CA ASP A 637 -24.89 6.52 29.14
C ASP A 637 -25.96 5.95 28.20
N LYS A 638 -25.64 5.76 26.90
CA LYS A 638 -26.50 5.06 25.94
C LYS A 638 -26.53 3.55 26.22
N LEU A 639 -25.38 2.91 26.44
CA LEU A 639 -25.31 1.49 26.84
C LEU A 639 -26.04 1.24 28.15
N ASP A 640 -25.88 2.16 29.10
CA ASP A 640 -26.63 2.19 30.34
C ASP A 640 -28.14 2.30 30.12
N THR A 641 -28.61 2.89 29.02
CA THR A 641 -30.05 2.98 28.67
C THR A 641 -30.51 1.72 27.95
N LEU A 642 -29.79 1.28 26.91
CA LEU A 642 -30.04 0.05 26.14
C LEU A 642 -30.18 -1.17 27.05
N ILE A 643 -29.29 -1.34 28.04
CA ILE A 643 -29.40 -2.47 28.97
C ILE A 643 -30.60 -2.34 29.91
N LYS A 644 -30.99 -1.13 30.31
CA LYS A 644 -32.19 -0.93 31.16
C LYS A 644 -33.46 -1.25 30.37
N ASP A 645 -33.56 -0.78 29.13
CA ASP A 645 -34.69 -1.06 28.24
C ASP A 645 -34.82 -2.56 27.93
N PHE A 646 -33.73 -3.24 27.56
CA PHE A 646 -33.70 -4.70 27.38
C PHE A 646 -34.11 -5.45 28.67
N ILE A 647 -33.59 -5.01 29.82
CA ILE A 647 -33.89 -5.63 31.11
C ILE A 647 -35.33 -5.38 31.54
N ASP A 648 -35.99 -4.30 31.10
CA ASP A 648 -37.39 -4.00 31.41
C ASP A 648 -38.44 -4.58 30.44
N LEU A 649 -38.03 -5.25 29.37
CA LEU A 649 -38.88 -6.15 28.58
C LEU A 649 -39.48 -7.29 29.44
N LEU A 650 -40.64 -7.82 29.01
CA LEU A 650 -41.26 -9.01 29.60
C LEU A 650 -40.49 -10.30 29.23
N PRO A 651 -40.58 -11.41 30.00
CA PRO A 651 -39.63 -12.53 29.87
C PRO A 651 -39.66 -13.26 28.54
N SER A 652 -40.82 -13.48 27.93
CA SER A 652 -40.91 -14.05 26.58
C SER A 652 -40.40 -13.05 25.53
N THR A 653 -40.58 -11.75 25.77
CA THR A 653 -40.04 -10.67 24.91
C THR A 653 -38.52 -10.54 25.02
N GLN A 654 -37.95 -10.72 26.22
CA GLN A 654 -36.50 -10.87 26.44
C GLN A 654 -35.95 -12.08 25.70
N TYR A 655 -36.59 -13.25 25.86
CA TYR A 655 -36.16 -14.46 25.16
C TYR A 655 -36.25 -14.30 23.64
N SER A 656 -37.27 -13.58 23.14
CA SER A 656 -37.42 -13.27 21.72
C SER A 656 -36.23 -12.49 21.17
N PHE A 657 -35.74 -11.49 21.93
CA PHE A 657 -34.54 -10.75 21.59
C PHE A 657 -33.34 -11.70 21.57
N ILE A 658 -33.07 -12.39 22.69
CA ILE A 658 -31.91 -13.28 22.86
C ILE A 658 -31.85 -14.37 21.78
N ALA A 659 -32.97 -15.08 21.56
CA ALA A 659 -33.05 -16.21 20.64
C ALA A 659 -33.02 -15.80 19.16
N SER A 660 -33.31 -14.54 18.87
CA SER A 660 -33.21 -13.99 17.53
C SER A 660 -31.80 -13.57 17.13
N MET A 661 -30.93 -13.20 18.09
CA MET A 661 -29.57 -12.69 17.80
C MET A 661 -28.72 -13.65 16.95
N LEU A 662 -28.96 -14.97 17.06
CA LEU A 662 -28.27 -16.02 16.30
C LEU A 662 -29.28 -16.87 15.50
N ASN A 663 -29.11 -16.91 14.18
CA ASN A 663 -30.06 -17.52 13.24
C ASN A 663 -30.37 -19.00 13.53
N GLY A 664 -29.40 -19.77 14.05
CA GLY A 664 -29.57 -21.19 14.40
C GLY A 664 -30.06 -21.47 15.82
N TYR A 665 -30.00 -20.50 16.74
CA TYR A 665 -30.23 -20.68 18.19
C TYR A 665 -31.61 -21.27 18.52
N ARG A 666 -32.61 -20.99 17.68
CA ARG A 666 -33.99 -21.48 17.84
C ARG A 666 -34.21 -22.91 17.31
N THR A 667 -33.44 -23.35 16.30
CA THR A 667 -33.79 -24.49 15.42
C THR A 667 -32.82 -25.65 15.49
N ALA A 668 -31.53 -25.37 15.66
CA ALA A 668 -30.57 -26.31 16.23
C ALA A 668 -30.52 -26.10 17.75
N LYS A 669 -30.25 -27.16 18.53
CA LYS A 669 -29.70 -26.93 19.87
C LYS A 669 -28.27 -26.44 19.65
N VAL A 670 -28.04 -25.15 19.81
CA VAL A 670 -26.68 -24.57 19.77
C VAL A 670 -25.98 -25.02 21.06
N THR A 671 -24.96 -25.86 20.88
CA THR A 671 -24.23 -26.52 21.97
C THR A 671 -22.73 -26.36 21.79
N ASP A 672 -22.01 -26.48 22.91
CA ASP A 672 -20.56 -26.66 22.90
C ASP A 672 -20.17 -28.03 22.31
N GLU A 673 -18.86 -28.28 22.21
CA GLU A 673 -18.31 -29.57 21.75
C GLU A 673 -18.69 -30.76 22.65
N GLN A 674 -19.14 -30.49 23.87
CA GLN A 674 -19.54 -31.47 24.88
C GLN A 674 -21.06 -31.75 24.87
N GLY A 675 -21.84 -30.98 24.08
CA GLY A 675 -23.29 -31.11 23.96
C GLY A 675 -24.11 -30.34 25.00
N ASN A 676 -23.48 -29.48 25.81
CA ASN A 676 -24.20 -28.59 26.73
C ASN A 676 -24.77 -27.40 25.96
N ARG A 677 -25.91 -26.86 26.42
CA ARG A 677 -26.51 -25.66 25.82
C ARG A 677 -25.57 -24.45 25.97
N VAL A 678 -25.25 -23.80 24.86
CA VAL A 678 -24.59 -22.49 24.85
C VAL A 678 -25.63 -21.40 25.09
N LEU A 679 -25.25 -20.37 25.85
CA LEU A 679 -26.11 -19.24 26.21
C LEU A 679 -25.66 -18.00 25.43
N SER A 680 -26.60 -17.36 24.73
CA SER A 680 -26.37 -16.22 23.83
C SER A 680 -25.94 -14.94 24.57
N LEU A 681 -26.22 -14.87 25.88
CA LEU A 681 -25.76 -13.84 26.82
C LEU A 681 -24.53 -14.24 27.66
N ASP A 682 -23.87 -15.38 27.41
CA ASP A 682 -22.63 -15.72 28.13
C ASP A 682 -21.49 -14.78 27.70
N LEU A 683 -21.21 -13.78 28.55
CA LEU A 683 -20.20 -12.76 28.30
C LEU A 683 -18.79 -13.37 28.18
N ASN A 684 -18.53 -14.55 28.75
CA ASN A 684 -17.22 -15.20 28.57
C ASN A 684 -17.09 -15.93 27.22
N GLN A 685 -18.20 -16.14 26.50
CA GLN A 685 -18.18 -16.82 25.20
C GLN A 685 -18.17 -15.84 24.01
N ASN A 686 -18.63 -14.60 24.19
CA ASN A 686 -18.60 -13.55 23.15
C ASN A 686 -19.23 -13.98 21.81
N ILE A 687 -20.24 -14.86 21.83
CA ILE A 687 -20.88 -15.44 20.63
C ILE A 687 -21.94 -14.54 19.97
N THR A 688 -22.17 -13.34 20.49
CA THR A 688 -23.00 -12.32 19.86
C THR A 688 -22.38 -10.94 20.08
N PHE A 689 -22.64 -10.00 19.16
CA PHE A 689 -22.27 -8.61 19.31
C PHE A 689 -22.80 -8.01 20.63
N PHE A 690 -24.01 -8.37 21.05
CA PHE A 690 -24.56 -7.94 22.34
C PHE A 690 -23.73 -8.45 23.53
N ALA A 691 -23.32 -9.72 23.52
CA ALA A 691 -22.45 -10.28 24.56
C ALA A 691 -21.05 -9.64 24.53
N MET A 692 -20.45 -9.46 23.34
CA MET A 692 -19.16 -8.78 23.16
C MET A 692 -19.19 -7.33 23.69
N LEU A 693 -20.20 -6.56 23.27
CA LEU A 693 -20.41 -5.17 23.64
C LEU A 693 -20.55 -4.99 25.15
N TYR A 694 -21.36 -5.83 25.81
CA TYR A 694 -21.51 -5.76 27.26
C TYR A 694 -20.33 -6.33 28.04
N ASN A 695 -19.60 -7.29 27.49
CA ASN A 695 -18.36 -7.76 28.09
C ASN A 695 -17.29 -6.64 28.10
N ALA A 696 -17.02 -6.03 26.94
CA ALA A 696 -16.09 -4.89 26.82
C ALA A 696 -16.55 -3.68 27.66
N TYR A 697 -17.84 -3.34 27.63
CA TYR A 697 -18.40 -2.23 28.43
C TYR A 697 -18.24 -2.45 29.93
N PHE A 698 -18.52 -3.66 30.45
CA PHE A 698 -18.35 -3.95 31.86
C PHE A 698 -16.88 -4.17 32.25
N ASP A 699 -16.00 -4.62 31.34
CA ASP A 699 -14.55 -4.59 31.59
C ASP A 699 -14.06 -3.14 31.77
N TYR A 700 -14.46 -2.24 30.89
CA TYR A 700 -14.15 -0.81 30.99
C TYR A 700 -14.71 -0.18 32.27
N LYS A 701 -16.02 -0.33 32.55
CA LYS A 701 -16.68 0.30 33.71
C LYS A 701 -16.33 -0.33 35.05
N LEU A 702 -15.85 -1.57 35.07
CA LEU A 702 -15.39 -2.28 36.28
C LEU A 702 -13.86 -2.41 36.35
N SER A 703 -13.12 -1.61 35.58
CA SER A 703 -11.68 -1.45 35.74
C SER A 703 -11.33 -0.28 36.66
N TYR A 704 -10.14 -0.34 37.29
CA TYR A 704 -9.57 0.77 38.06
C TYR A 704 -8.17 1.14 37.57
N LYS A 705 -7.89 2.45 37.56
CA LYS A 705 -6.59 2.99 37.16
C LYS A 705 -5.64 2.97 38.36
N SER A 706 -4.48 2.34 38.19
CA SER A 706 -3.53 1.98 39.26
C SER A 706 -2.11 2.36 38.87
N GLY A 707 -1.65 3.52 39.35
CA GLY A 707 -0.25 3.96 39.26
C GLY A 707 0.16 4.53 37.89
N ASP A 708 -0.17 3.82 36.82
CA ASP A 708 -0.13 4.25 35.40
C ASP A 708 -0.92 3.25 34.49
N GLU A 709 -1.20 2.03 34.97
CA GLU A 709 -1.91 0.97 34.25
C GLU A 709 -3.40 0.86 34.64
N THR A 710 -4.21 0.17 33.83
CA THR A 710 -5.63 -0.14 34.11
C THR A 710 -5.76 -1.60 34.51
N VAL A 711 -6.52 -1.89 35.57
CA VAL A 711 -6.66 -3.24 36.16
C VAL A 711 -8.13 -3.60 36.36
N ALA A 712 -8.54 -4.77 35.86
CA ALA A 712 -9.90 -5.30 35.95
C ALA A 712 -10.33 -5.69 37.38
N TYR A 713 -11.60 -5.47 37.73
CA TYR A 713 -12.22 -6.08 38.92
C TYR A 713 -12.86 -7.43 38.59
N GLU A 714 -12.01 -8.46 38.47
CA GLU A 714 -12.39 -9.83 38.10
C GLU A 714 -13.64 -10.37 38.81
N LYS A 715 -13.83 -10.14 40.11
CA LYS A 715 -15.01 -10.70 40.83
C LYS A 715 -16.28 -9.95 40.48
N ALA A 716 -16.20 -8.63 40.27
CA ALA A 716 -17.35 -7.85 39.82
C ALA A 716 -17.76 -8.28 38.40
N GLN A 717 -16.79 -8.54 37.52
CA GLN A 717 -17.02 -9.08 36.17
C GLN A 717 -17.64 -10.49 36.20
N ASN A 718 -17.15 -11.39 37.07
CA ASN A 718 -17.76 -12.71 37.25
C ASN A 718 -19.23 -12.62 37.69
N VAL A 719 -19.60 -11.65 38.55
CA VAL A 719 -21.01 -11.39 38.90
C VAL A 719 -21.81 -10.88 37.68
N CYS A 720 -21.19 -10.11 36.77
CA CYS A 720 -21.83 -9.63 35.55
C CYS A 720 -22.15 -10.78 34.57
N ASN A 721 -21.21 -11.70 34.33
CA ASN A 721 -21.49 -12.82 33.43
C ASN A 721 -22.54 -13.78 34.03
N GLU A 722 -22.40 -14.17 35.31
CA GLU A 722 -23.35 -15.10 35.91
C GLU A 722 -24.78 -14.51 36.00
N ILE A 723 -24.95 -13.18 36.13
CA ILE A 723 -26.30 -12.61 36.07
C ILE A 723 -26.86 -12.56 34.65
N PHE A 724 -26.04 -12.35 33.61
CA PHE A 724 -26.47 -12.43 32.21
C PHE A 724 -26.94 -13.84 31.84
N LYS A 725 -26.24 -14.88 32.30
CA LYS A 725 -26.72 -16.28 32.21
C LYS A 725 -28.05 -16.49 32.93
N ALA A 726 -28.21 -15.91 34.13
CA ALA A 726 -29.46 -16.01 34.88
C ALA A 726 -30.63 -15.28 34.20
N ILE A 727 -30.40 -14.15 33.53
CA ILE A 727 -31.39 -13.45 32.70
C ILE A 727 -31.90 -14.40 31.61
N GLU A 728 -31.00 -15.04 30.87
CA GLU A 728 -31.36 -15.96 29.78
C GLU A 728 -32.07 -17.21 30.27
N TRP A 729 -31.61 -17.83 31.37
CA TRP A 729 -32.32 -18.96 31.99
C TRP A 729 -33.73 -18.59 32.44
N TYR A 730 -33.92 -17.38 32.99
CA TYR A 730 -35.26 -16.91 33.35
C TYR A 730 -36.13 -16.66 32.12
N ALA A 731 -35.61 -15.95 31.13
CA ALA A 731 -36.32 -15.63 29.90
C ALA A 731 -36.77 -16.90 29.16
N CYS A 732 -35.92 -17.93 29.06
CA CYS A 732 -36.28 -19.20 28.41
C CYS A 732 -37.02 -20.21 29.31
N SER A 733 -37.35 -19.87 30.56
CA SER A 733 -37.88 -20.79 31.57
C SER A 733 -39.24 -21.44 31.26
N TYR A 734 -39.96 -20.95 30.25
CA TYR A 734 -41.20 -21.56 29.77
C TYR A 734 -40.97 -22.68 28.74
N ARG A 735 -39.81 -22.70 28.07
CA ARG A 735 -39.53 -23.51 26.87
C ARG A 735 -38.67 -24.75 27.14
N TYR A 736 -37.95 -24.77 28.25
CA TYR A 736 -37.05 -25.84 28.66
C TYR A 736 -37.33 -26.19 30.13
N GLU A 737 -37.58 -27.46 30.42
CA GLU A 737 -38.01 -27.93 31.74
C GLU A 737 -36.96 -27.63 32.82
N GLU A 738 -35.69 -27.71 32.45
CA GLU A 738 -34.53 -27.43 33.29
C GLU A 738 -34.29 -25.94 33.56
N ALA A 739 -34.80 -25.03 32.73
CA ALA A 739 -34.36 -23.63 32.71
C ALA A 739 -34.80 -22.83 33.94
N TYR A 740 -35.97 -23.14 34.53
CA TYR A 740 -36.43 -22.49 35.77
C TYR A 740 -35.55 -22.85 36.98
N ASP A 741 -35.15 -24.13 37.09
CA ASP A 741 -34.25 -24.59 38.15
C ASP A 741 -32.81 -24.09 37.92
N MET A 742 -32.36 -23.99 36.66
CA MET A 742 -31.09 -23.35 36.31
C MET A 742 -31.07 -21.87 36.70
N PHE A 743 -32.13 -21.11 36.43
CA PHE A 743 -32.27 -19.72 36.89
C PHE A 743 -32.12 -19.60 38.42
N LEU A 744 -32.83 -20.45 39.18
CA LEU A 744 -32.75 -20.45 40.65
C LEU A 744 -31.35 -20.86 41.16
N SER A 745 -30.67 -21.77 40.47
CA SER A 745 -29.30 -22.20 40.79
C SER A 745 -28.28 -21.09 40.51
N THR A 746 -28.28 -20.51 39.31
CA THR A 746 -27.36 -19.44 38.91
C THR A 746 -27.60 -18.18 39.73
N MET A 747 -28.85 -17.74 39.97
CA MET A 747 -29.12 -16.57 40.83
C MET A 747 -28.68 -16.77 42.29
N LYS A 748 -28.62 -18.01 42.79
CA LYS A 748 -28.00 -18.28 44.09
C LYS A 748 -26.48 -18.03 44.01
N GLY A 749 -25.81 -18.54 42.96
CA GLY A 749 -24.40 -18.26 42.68
C GLY A 749 -24.08 -16.77 42.58
N VAL A 750 -24.83 -16.02 41.75
CA VAL A 750 -24.73 -14.56 41.59
C VAL A 750 -24.77 -13.82 42.94
N LYS A 751 -25.66 -14.22 43.84
CA LYS A 751 -25.77 -13.63 45.19
C LYS A 751 -24.62 -14.02 46.12
N ASP A 752 -24.17 -15.27 46.04
CA ASP A 752 -23.04 -15.79 46.81
C ASP A 752 -21.71 -15.15 46.35
N GLU A 753 -21.53 -14.84 45.06
CA GLU A 753 -20.38 -14.10 44.51
C GLU A 753 -20.45 -12.59 44.81
N TYR A 754 -21.61 -11.94 44.60
CA TYR A 754 -21.81 -10.53 44.96
C TYR A 754 -21.52 -10.26 46.45
N GLY A 755 -21.80 -11.25 47.32
CA GLY A 755 -21.47 -11.22 48.74
C GLY A 755 -19.97 -11.24 49.08
N LYS A 756 -19.09 -11.53 48.12
CA LYS A 756 -17.62 -11.53 48.28
C LYS A 756 -16.96 -10.23 47.81
N LEU A 757 -17.67 -9.39 47.06
CA LEU A 757 -17.17 -8.10 46.59
C LEU A 757 -16.89 -7.17 47.77
N THR A 758 -15.75 -6.48 47.77
CA THR A 758 -15.35 -5.58 48.88
C THR A 758 -14.65 -4.32 48.38
N GLY A 759 -14.58 -3.28 49.23
CA GLY A 759 -13.84 -2.05 48.93
C GLY A 759 -14.27 -1.38 47.61
N ASN A 760 -13.28 -0.91 46.84
CA ASN A 760 -13.51 -0.20 45.58
C ASN A 760 -14.22 -1.08 44.53
N GLU A 761 -13.91 -2.38 44.46
CA GLU A 761 -14.58 -3.35 43.58
C GLU A 761 -16.09 -3.40 43.85
N LYS A 762 -16.49 -3.42 45.14
CA LYS A 762 -17.90 -3.35 45.53
C LYS A 762 -18.55 -2.03 45.10
N SER A 763 -17.84 -0.92 45.24
CA SER A 763 -18.32 0.42 44.90
C SER A 763 -18.42 0.67 43.39
N ALA A 764 -17.52 0.11 42.59
CA ALA A 764 -17.60 0.16 41.12
C ALA A 764 -18.86 -0.57 40.64
N PHE A 765 -19.09 -1.79 41.13
CA PHE A 765 -20.31 -2.56 40.82
C PHE A 765 -21.58 -1.83 41.25
N ASP A 766 -21.63 -1.26 42.46
CA ASP A 766 -22.83 -0.56 42.98
C ASP A 766 -23.17 0.74 42.24
N ASN A 767 -22.20 1.38 41.60
CA ASN A 767 -22.38 2.63 40.84
C ASN A 767 -22.61 2.41 39.33
N CYS A 768 -22.58 1.15 38.86
CA CYS A 768 -22.75 0.78 37.46
C CYS A 768 -24.18 0.27 37.18
N SER A 769 -24.67 0.35 35.93
CA SER A 769 -26.00 -0.16 35.51
C SER A 769 -26.27 -1.60 35.94
N ILE A 770 -25.25 -2.45 35.98
CA ILE A 770 -25.34 -3.84 36.44
C ILE A 770 -26.03 -3.96 37.82
N LYS A 771 -25.93 -2.94 38.67
CA LYS A 771 -26.61 -2.90 39.98
C LYS A 771 -28.13 -2.90 39.87
N TYR A 772 -28.70 -2.24 38.85
CA TYR A 772 -30.14 -2.25 38.57
C TYR A 772 -30.61 -3.67 38.24
N ILE A 773 -29.85 -4.34 37.38
CA ILE A 773 -30.07 -5.73 36.96
C ILE A 773 -30.03 -6.66 38.18
N TYR A 774 -28.99 -6.53 39.01
CA TYR A 774 -28.83 -7.30 40.24
C TYR A 774 -30.04 -7.14 41.18
N ASP A 775 -30.46 -5.92 41.48
CA ASP A 775 -31.60 -5.71 42.38
C ASP A 775 -32.91 -6.26 41.79
N LYS A 776 -33.12 -6.14 40.46
CA LYS A 776 -34.30 -6.68 39.78
C LYS A 776 -34.35 -8.21 39.84
N TYR A 777 -33.29 -8.89 39.42
CA TYR A 777 -33.28 -10.36 39.38
C TYR A 777 -33.14 -11.00 40.77
N VAL A 778 -32.57 -10.30 41.76
CA VAL A 778 -32.64 -10.75 43.17
C VAL A 778 -34.06 -10.63 43.72
N ALA A 779 -34.80 -9.55 43.43
CA ALA A 779 -36.20 -9.42 43.81
C ALA A 779 -37.07 -10.50 43.16
N LEU A 780 -36.84 -10.78 41.88
CA LEU A 780 -37.49 -11.86 41.12
C LEU A 780 -37.15 -13.25 41.67
N TYR A 781 -35.87 -13.58 41.91
CA TYR A 781 -35.46 -14.84 42.54
C TYR A 781 -36.15 -15.06 43.88
N ASN A 782 -36.25 -14.01 44.71
CA ASN A 782 -36.95 -14.08 45.99
C ASN A 782 -38.47 -14.28 45.81
N TYR A 783 -39.07 -13.74 44.73
CA TYR A 783 -40.46 -14.00 44.35
C TYR A 783 -40.66 -15.46 43.90
N CYS A 784 -39.89 -15.92 42.91
CA CYS A 784 -39.95 -17.26 42.31
C CYS A 784 -39.73 -18.41 43.30
N LYS A 785 -39.08 -18.14 44.45
CA LYS A 785 -38.89 -19.08 45.56
C LYS A 785 -40.14 -19.23 46.46
N GLY A 786 -41.11 -18.33 46.35
CA GLY A 786 -42.42 -18.44 46.97
C GLY A 786 -43.53 -18.57 45.93
N THR A 787 -44.72 -18.95 46.37
CA THR A 787 -45.92 -18.90 45.52
C THR A 787 -46.97 -18.01 46.21
N PRO A 788 -46.74 -16.69 46.28
CA PRO A 788 -47.68 -15.79 46.93
C PRO A 788 -48.98 -15.73 46.13
N SER A 789 -50.12 -15.75 46.83
CA SER A 789 -51.38 -15.32 46.22
C SER A 789 -51.30 -13.80 45.99
N VAL A 790 -51.67 -13.35 44.79
CA VAL A 790 -51.62 -11.94 44.38
C VAL A 790 -53.02 -11.45 44.08
N ASP A 791 -53.41 -10.37 44.77
CA ASP A 791 -54.62 -9.61 44.47
C ASP A 791 -54.37 -8.73 43.23
N TYR A 792 -55.26 -8.80 42.26
CA TYR A 792 -55.21 -8.00 41.02
C TYR A 792 -56.01 -6.70 41.14
N GLY A 793 -56.83 -6.52 42.19
CA GLY A 793 -57.67 -5.33 42.37
C GLY A 793 -58.56 -5.06 41.16
N ASP A 794 -58.54 -3.83 40.66
CA ASP A 794 -59.31 -3.40 39.48
C ASP A 794 -58.98 -4.20 38.20
N LEU A 795 -57.79 -4.82 38.12
CA LEU A 795 -57.38 -5.67 36.99
C LEU A 795 -57.91 -7.11 37.08
N ALA A 796 -58.66 -7.49 38.13
CA ALA A 796 -59.15 -8.87 38.29
C ALA A 796 -60.06 -9.30 37.12
N THR A 797 -60.95 -8.42 36.66
CA THR A 797 -61.81 -8.69 35.48
C THR A 797 -60.99 -8.77 34.19
N VAL A 798 -60.00 -7.89 34.01
CA VAL A 798 -59.08 -7.90 32.85
C VAL A 798 -58.33 -9.23 32.78
N ARG A 799 -57.81 -9.70 33.92
CA ARG A 799 -57.06 -10.97 34.06
C ARG A 799 -57.93 -12.20 33.77
N THR A 800 -59.20 -12.22 34.19
CA THR A 800 -60.13 -13.30 33.85
C THR A 800 -60.51 -13.28 32.37
N ASN A 801 -60.86 -12.10 31.82
CA ASN A 801 -61.15 -11.95 30.40
C ASN A 801 -59.98 -12.40 29.52
N LEU A 802 -58.73 -12.14 29.96
CA LEU A 802 -57.53 -12.56 29.25
C LEU A 802 -57.37 -14.09 29.25
N GLU A 803 -57.51 -14.76 30.39
CA GLU A 803 -57.44 -16.22 30.48
C GLU A 803 -58.50 -16.91 29.60
N ASP A 804 -59.75 -16.43 29.66
CA ASP A 804 -60.86 -17.00 28.88
C ASP A 804 -60.74 -16.71 27.38
N SER A 805 -60.14 -15.58 26.99
CA SER A 805 -59.86 -15.27 25.58
C SER A 805 -58.72 -16.11 25.04
N LEU A 806 -57.64 -16.31 25.82
CA LEU A 806 -56.51 -17.17 25.46
C LEU A 806 -56.93 -18.62 25.22
N LYS A 807 -57.78 -19.19 26.08
CA LYS A 807 -58.34 -20.54 25.88
C LYS A 807 -59.08 -20.65 24.54
N LYS A 808 -60.00 -19.72 24.27
CA LYS A 808 -60.73 -19.65 22.99
C LYS A 808 -59.81 -19.46 21.79
N PHE A 809 -58.75 -18.67 21.93
CA PHE A 809 -57.76 -18.47 20.87
C PHE A 809 -57.02 -19.77 20.55
N PHE A 810 -56.57 -20.53 21.57
CA PHE A 810 -55.92 -21.83 21.35
C PHE A 810 -56.89 -22.88 20.78
N GLU A 811 -58.14 -22.94 21.27
CA GLU A 811 -59.20 -23.75 20.68
C GLU A 811 -59.42 -23.43 19.19
N LEU A 812 -59.43 -22.14 18.82
CA LEU A 812 -59.53 -21.70 17.42
C LEU A 812 -58.27 -22.04 16.61
N ALA A 813 -57.08 -21.88 17.17
CA ALA A 813 -55.81 -22.16 16.48
C ALA A 813 -55.66 -23.64 16.13
N ASP A 814 -56.04 -24.52 17.06
CA ASP A 814 -56.06 -25.97 16.86
C ASP A 814 -57.14 -26.36 15.84
N PHE A 815 -58.36 -25.82 15.98
CA PHE A 815 -59.45 -26.04 15.02
C PHE A 815 -59.12 -25.57 13.58
N ILE A 816 -58.43 -24.44 13.43
CA ILE A 816 -57.95 -23.92 12.12
C ILE A 816 -56.84 -24.79 11.53
N THR A 817 -56.17 -25.61 12.34
CA THR A 817 -55.09 -26.51 11.91
C THR A 817 -55.61 -27.88 11.50
N ASP A 818 -56.63 -28.40 12.20
CA ASP A 818 -57.23 -29.73 11.95
C ASP A 818 -58.49 -29.70 11.04
N GLY A 819 -59.15 -28.54 10.91
CA GLY A 819 -60.42 -28.39 10.19
C GLY A 819 -60.31 -28.36 8.66
N SER A 820 -61.45 -28.35 7.96
CA SER A 820 -61.45 -28.18 6.50
C SER A 820 -61.09 -26.74 6.11
N VAL A 821 -60.63 -26.55 4.86
CA VAL A 821 -60.26 -25.23 4.32
C VAL A 821 -61.41 -24.21 4.42
N GLU A 822 -62.66 -24.65 4.27
CA GLU A 822 -63.81 -23.74 4.40
C GLU A 822 -64.07 -23.33 5.86
N GLU A 823 -63.92 -24.25 6.80
CA GLU A 823 -64.07 -23.99 8.24
C GLU A 823 -62.93 -23.11 8.76
N ALA A 824 -61.68 -23.40 8.36
CA ALA A 824 -60.52 -22.59 8.65
C ALA A 824 -60.66 -21.14 8.13
N ASN A 825 -61.17 -20.97 6.90
CA ASN A 825 -61.44 -19.65 6.31
C ASN A 825 -62.54 -18.86 7.06
N ARG A 826 -63.50 -19.54 7.69
CA ARG A 826 -64.55 -18.91 8.52
C ARG A 826 -64.06 -18.57 9.93
N ALA A 827 -63.20 -19.41 10.52
CA ALA A 827 -62.65 -19.21 11.86
C ALA A 827 -61.51 -18.18 11.90
N THR A 828 -60.74 -18.05 10.82
CA THR A 828 -59.55 -17.19 10.74
C THR A 828 -59.80 -15.71 11.11
N PRO A 829 -60.84 -15.01 10.62
CA PRO A 829 -61.07 -13.62 11.00
C PRO A 829 -61.39 -13.43 12.50
N LEU A 830 -61.97 -14.46 13.13
CA LEU A 830 -62.17 -14.46 14.58
C LEU A 830 -60.84 -14.71 15.33
N LEU A 831 -59.98 -15.63 14.87
CA LEU A 831 -58.66 -15.84 15.46
C LEU A 831 -57.87 -14.53 15.51
N LEU A 832 -57.80 -13.82 14.38
CA LEU A 832 -57.06 -12.55 14.26
C LEU A 832 -57.61 -11.47 15.20
N THR A 833 -58.93 -11.24 15.23
CA THR A 833 -59.54 -10.24 16.14
C THR A 833 -59.44 -10.66 17.61
N THR A 834 -59.46 -11.96 17.91
CA THR A 834 -59.27 -12.47 19.28
C THR A 834 -57.84 -12.21 19.78
N TYR A 835 -56.82 -12.34 18.93
CA TYR A 835 -55.45 -11.97 19.32
C TYR A 835 -55.35 -10.49 19.72
N GLU A 836 -55.93 -9.57 18.95
CA GLU A 836 -55.83 -8.15 19.25
C GLU A 836 -56.60 -7.74 20.50
N TYR A 837 -57.73 -8.40 20.78
CA TYR A 837 -58.40 -8.26 22.07
C TYR A 837 -57.53 -8.80 23.23
N ILE A 838 -56.89 -9.97 23.07
CA ILE A 838 -55.92 -10.53 24.02
C ILE A 838 -54.76 -9.55 24.28
N ALA A 839 -54.17 -8.97 23.23
CA ALA A 839 -53.08 -8.00 23.34
C ALA A 839 -53.52 -6.73 24.10
N SER A 840 -54.73 -6.23 23.84
CA SER A 840 -55.29 -5.07 24.54
C SER A 840 -55.50 -5.31 26.05
N LEU A 841 -55.82 -6.54 26.45
CA LEU A 841 -55.96 -6.95 27.85
C LEU A 841 -54.60 -7.20 28.51
N ALA A 842 -53.67 -7.84 27.79
CA ALA A 842 -52.30 -8.06 28.24
C ALA A 842 -51.59 -6.74 28.56
N THR A 843 -51.72 -5.75 27.68
CA THR A 843 -51.17 -4.39 27.84
C THR A 843 -51.66 -3.68 29.10
N GLN A 844 -52.89 -3.95 29.54
CA GLN A 844 -53.43 -3.38 30.79
C GLN A 844 -52.80 -4.02 32.05
N ILE A 845 -52.40 -5.29 31.97
CA ILE A 845 -51.78 -6.02 33.10
C ILE A 845 -50.27 -5.74 33.17
N SER A 846 -49.57 -5.72 32.03
CA SER A 846 -48.13 -5.46 31.98
C SER A 846 -47.77 -4.04 32.42
N ASN A 847 -48.60 -3.04 32.07
CA ASN A 847 -48.45 -1.65 32.54
C ASN A 847 -48.81 -1.42 34.03
N SER A 848 -49.09 -2.48 34.80
CA SER A 848 -49.39 -2.36 36.22
C SER A 848 -48.18 -1.88 37.02
N LYS A 849 -48.33 -0.74 37.71
CA LYS A 849 -47.31 -0.18 38.62
C LYS A 849 -47.02 -1.08 39.82
N THR A 850 -47.85 -2.09 40.06
CA THR A 850 -47.69 -3.08 41.14
C THR A 850 -46.85 -4.26 40.64
N LYS A 851 -45.54 -4.23 40.89
CA LYS A 851 -44.59 -5.25 40.37
C LYS A 851 -44.99 -6.70 40.66
N THR A 852 -45.68 -6.99 41.77
CA THR A 852 -46.18 -8.35 42.09
C THR A 852 -47.30 -8.83 41.17
N ILE A 853 -48.12 -7.93 40.60
CA ILE A 853 -49.11 -8.29 39.57
C ILE A 853 -48.39 -8.71 38.28
N VAL A 854 -47.37 -7.95 37.85
CA VAL A 854 -46.55 -8.30 36.68
C VAL A 854 -45.79 -9.61 36.92
N TYR A 855 -45.23 -9.83 38.11
CA TYR A 855 -44.58 -11.11 38.45
C TYR A 855 -45.58 -12.28 38.49
N ALA A 856 -46.83 -12.10 38.94
CA ALA A 856 -47.85 -13.15 38.84
C ALA A 856 -48.23 -13.44 37.38
N TYR A 857 -48.45 -12.40 36.57
CA TYR A 857 -48.72 -12.50 35.13
C TYR A 857 -47.62 -13.27 34.37
N CYS A 858 -46.35 -13.06 34.72
CA CYS A 858 -45.22 -13.75 34.08
C CYS A 858 -44.96 -15.19 34.61
N ASN A 859 -45.30 -15.52 35.86
CA ASN A 859 -44.87 -16.77 36.50
C ASN A 859 -46.01 -17.73 36.90
N THR A 860 -47.25 -17.27 37.05
CA THR A 860 -48.38 -18.14 37.45
C THR A 860 -48.81 -19.01 36.27
N LYS A 861 -48.44 -20.29 36.33
CA LYS A 861 -48.80 -21.33 35.36
C LYS A 861 -50.30 -21.65 35.34
N ILE A 862 -50.84 -21.86 34.14
CA ILE A 862 -52.23 -22.17 33.81
C ILE A 862 -52.22 -23.23 32.69
N ASP A 863 -53.16 -24.17 32.74
CA ASP A 863 -53.40 -25.16 31.69
C ASP A 863 -54.33 -24.60 30.61
N PHE A 864 -53.84 -24.55 29.36
CA PHE A 864 -54.59 -24.14 28.18
C PHE A 864 -54.94 -25.31 27.24
N GLY A 865 -54.77 -26.56 27.70
CA GLY A 865 -54.96 -27.77 26.90
C GLY A 865 -53.80 -28.06 25.94
N ASN A 866 -53.79 -29.24 25.31
CA ASN A 866 -52.78 -29.67 24.34
C ASN A 866 -51.33 -29.41 24.79
N GLU A 867 -51.04 -29.83 26.03
CA GLU A 867 -49.74 -29.72 26.73
C GLU A 867 -49.26 -28.27 27.02
N ARG A 868 -50.09 -27.25 26.74
CA ARG A 868 -49.81 -25.82 26.98
C ARG A 868 -49.94 -25.41 28.46
N ASN A 869 -48.95 -25.78 29.28
CA ASN A 869 -48.86 -25.35 30.68
C ASN A 869 -48.03 -24.06 30.81
N TYR A 870 -48.67 -22.91 30.61
CA TYR A 870 -48.03 -21.61 30.36
C TYR A 870 -48.40 -20.55 31.40
N SER A 871 -47.56 -19.51 31.56
CA SER A 871 -48.01 -18.29 32.25
C SER A 871 -48.88 -17.44 31.33
N LEU A 872 -49.61 -16.45 31.87
CA LEU A 872 -50.42 -15.55 31.04
C LEU A 872 -49.56 -14.74 30.07
N GLU A 873 -48.36 -14.32 30.47
CA GLU A 873 -47.40 -13.63 29.59
C GLU A 873 -46.95 -14.52 28.43
N HIS A 874 -46.49 -15.74 28.71
CA HIS A 874 -46.05 -16.65 27.66
C HIS A 874 -47.22 -17.14 26.77
N ALA A 875 -48.42 -17.30 27.33
CA ALA A 875 -49.61 -17.63 26.54
C ALA A 875 -49.99 -16.51 25.54
N VAL A 876 -49.85 -15.24 25.93
CA VAL A 876 -50.02 -14.09 25.00
C VAL A 876 -48.95 -14.10 23.90
N TRP A 877 -47.72 -14.47 24.25
CA TRP A 877 -46.62 -14.59 23.29
C TRP A 877 -46.82 -15.74 22.29
N GLU A 878 -47.27 -16.92 22.75
CA GLU A 878 -47.54 -18.05 21.85
C GLU A 878 -48.76 -17.75 20.96
N ALA A 879 -49.77 -17.04 21.49
CA ALA A 879 -50.87 -16.53 20.68
C ALA A 879 -50.38 -15.53 19.59
N ARG A 880 -49.36 -14.72 19.90
CA ARG A 880 -48.71 -13.80 18.94
C ARG A 880 -47.95 -14.55 17.85
N SER A 881 -47.17 -15.56 18.22
CA SER A 881 -46.46 -16.47 17.29
C SER A 881 -47.44 -17.09 16.28
N ILE A 882 -48.58 -17.60 16.76
CA ILE A 882 -49.65 -18.16 15.92
C ILE A 882 -50.31 -17.08 15.04
N PHE A 883 -50.60 -15.89 15.58
CA PHE A 883 -51.16 -14.77 14.83
C PHE A 883 -50.25 -14.35 13.66
N ILE A 884 -48.95 -14.17 13.91
CA ILE A 884 -47.96 -13.81 12.89
C ILE A 884 -47.89 -14.90 11.80
N ASP A 885 -47.88 -16.17 12.16
CA ASP A 885 -47.88 -17.28 11.18
C ASP A 885 -49.13 -17.32 10.29
N LYS A 886 -50.29 -16.86 10.78
CA LYS A 886 -51.48 -16.68 9.95
C LYS A 886 -51.38 -15.41 9.10
N MET A 887 -50.87 -14.30 9.64
CA MET A 887 -50.62 -13.08 8.85
C MET A 887 -49.54 -13.27 7.76
N ALA A 888 -48.64 -14.26 7.91
CA ALA A 888 -47.68 -14.69 6.90
C ALA A 888 -48.33 -15.39 5.70
N THR A 889 -49.36 -16.19 5.97
CA THR A 889 -49.95 -17.16 5.04
C THR A 889 -51.24 -16.66 4.41
N ILE A 890 -51.93 -15.74 5.08
CA ILE A 890 -52.99 -14.91 4.52
C ILE A 890 -52.33 -13.77 3.76
N GLY A 891 -52.63 -13.66 2.46
CA GLY A 891 -52.06 -12.62 1.61
C GLY A 891 -53.06 -12.12 0.57
N PHE A 892 -53.02 -10.81 0.33
CA PHE A 892 -53.87 -10.14 -0.65
C PHE A 892 -53.12 -10.06 -1.98
N SER A 893 -53.85 -10.20 -3.09
CA SER A 893 -53.26 -10.10 -4.43
C SER A 893 -53.65 -8.81 -5.14
N VAL A 894 -52.67 -7.95 -5.43
CA VAL A 894 -52.84 -6.79 -6.31
C VAL A 894 -52.53 -7.21 -7.75
N GLU A 895 -53.35 -6.79 -8.71
CA GLU A 895 -53.05 -6.99 -10.13
C GLU A 895 -52.65 -5.67 -10.79
N LYS A 896 -51.43 -5.61 -11.32
CA LYS A 896 -50.80 -4.41 -11.91
C LYS A 896 -50.03 -4.82 -13.16
N ASP A 897 -50.15 -4.06 -14.25
CA ASP A 897 -49.56 -4.36 -15.56
C ASP A 897 -49.80 -5.81 -16.06
N GLY A 898 -50.96 -6.40 -15.71
CA GLY A 898 -51.32 -7.79 -16.06
C GLY A 898 -50.56 -8.87 -15.28
N LYS A 899 -49.91 -8.51 -14.16
CA LYS A 899 -49.24 -9.42 -13.22
C LYS A 899 -49.92 -9.36 -11.86
N LYS A 900 -50.05 -10.53 -11.23
CA LYS A 900 -50.67 -10.72 -9.93
C LYS A 900 -49.60 -10.85 -8.84
N TYR A 901 -49.58 -9.90 -7.92
CA TYR A 901 -48.61 -9.76 -6.83
C TYR A 901 -49.28 -10.07 -5.50
N THR A 902 -48.83 -11.11 -4.79
CA THR A 902 -49.36 -11.44 -3.46
C THR A 902 -48.40 -10.98 -2.38
N TYR A 903 -48.92 -10.24 -1.40
CA TYR A 903 -48.18 -9.72 -0.25
C TYR A 903 -48.77 -10.29 1.05
N PRO A 904 -47.97 -10.50 2.11
CA PRO A 904 -48.46 -10.97 3.41
C PRO A 904 -49.36 -9.91 4.08
N ALA A 905 -50.23 -10.33 4.99
CA ALA A 905 -51.18 -9.44 5.63
C ALA A 905 -50.57 -8.53 6.72
N TRP A 906 -49.39 -8.84 7.27
CA TRP A 906 -48.75 -7.98 8.28
C TRP A 906 -48.28 -6.63 7.74
N GLU A 907 -47.86 -6.57 6.47
CA GLU A 907 -47.50 -5.33 5.76
C GLU A 907 -48.68 -4.35 5.76
N LEU A 908 -49.90 -4.89 5.69
CA LEU A 908 -51.12 -4.10 5.80
C LEU A 908 -51.36 -3.62 7.23
N TYR A 909 -51.06 -4.50 8.20
CA TYR A 909 -51.37 -4.36 9.61
C TYR A 909 -50.44 -3.41 10.37
N ALA A 910 -49.18 -3.25 9.94
CA ALA A 910 -48.14 -2.44 10.60
C ALA A 910 -48.40 -0.90 10.66
N ASN A 911 -49.62 -0.45 10.37
CA ASN A 911 -50.02 0.95 10.38
C ASN A 911 -50.91 1.28 11.60
N VAL A 912 -50.61 2.43 12.23
CA VAL A 912 -51.20 2.87 13.51
C VAL A 912 -52.73 2.85 13.49
N GLY A 913 -53.35 2.02 14.33
CA GLY A 913 -54.81 1.97 14.57
C GLY A 913 -55.53 0.75 14.00
N ALA A 914 -54.88 -0.07 13.17
CA ALA A 914 -55.45 -1.35 12.72
C ALA A 914 -55.65 -2.35 13.89
N ASP A 915 -54.72 -2.33 14.85
CA ASP A 915 -54.77 -3.00 16.16
C ASP A 915 -56.12 -2.79 16.85
N LYS A 916 -56.51 -1.53 17.01
CA LYS A 916 -57.73 -1.13 17.72
C LYS A 916 -58.97 -1.52 16.95
N LEU A 917 -58.98 -1.41 15.62
CA LEU A 917 -60.11 -1.82 14.81
C LEU A 917 -60.41 -3.33 14.98
N LEU A 918 -59.37 -4.17 14.96
CA LEU A 918 -59.52 -5.61 15.15
C LEU A 918 -59.91 -5.96 16.60
N ALA A 919 -59.27 -5.36 17.61
CA ALA A 919 -59.59 -5.57 19.03
C ALA A 919 -61.03 -5.16 19.37
N THR A 920 -61.51 -4.04 18.83
CA THR A 920 -62.89 -3.56 19.00
C THR A 920 -63.89 -4.42 18.23
N ALA A 921 -63.56 -4.86 17.00
CA ALA A 921 -64.41 -5.74 16.21
C ALA A 921 -64.60 -7.15 16.80
N HIS A 922 -63.67 -7.63 17.62
CA HIS A 922 -63.74 -8.93 18.30
C HIS A 922 -65.09 -9.18 18.99
N TYR A 923 -65.71 -8.14 19.58
CA TYR A 923 -67.00 -8.30 20.26
C TYR A 923 -68.12 -8.76 19.29
N VAL A 924 -68.20 -8.14 18.12
CA VAL A 924 -69.23 -8.50 17.11
C VAL A 924 -68.94 -9.86 16.51
N LEU A 925 -67.67 -10.13 16.14
CA LEU A 925 -67.28 -11.38 15.50
C LEU A 925 -67.43 -12.59 16.45
N SER A 926 -67.05 -12.47 17.72
CA SER A 926 -67.12 -13.57 18.68
C SER A 926 -68.55 -13.96 19.04
N VAL A 927 -69.45 -12.99 19.25
CA VAL A 927 -70.86 -13.26 19.53
C VAL A 927 -71.58 -13.83 18.30
N GLN A 928 -71.24 -13.36 17.08
CA GLN A 928 -71.77 -13.93 15.84
C GLN A 928 -71.30 -15.39 15.61
N TYR A 929 -70.03 -15.69 15.88
CA TYR A 929 -69.43 -16.99 15.57
C TYR A 929 -69.80 -18.08 16.60
N TYR A 930 -69.66 -17.81 17.90
CA TYR A 930 -69.99 -18.78 18.95
C TYR A 930 -71.51 -18.84 19.26
N GLY A 931 -72.26 -17.83 18.83
CA GLY A 931 -73.65 -17.62 19.20
C GLY A 931 -73.79 -17.00 20.60
N GLY A 932 -74.76 -16.09 20.75
CA GLY A 932 -75.06 -15.44 22.02
C GLY A 932 -76.06 -14.30 21.88
N THR A 933 -76.30 -13.58 22.98
CA THR A 933 -77.12 -12.37 22.99
C THR A 933 -76.21 -11.16 22.82
N PHE A 934 -76.48 -10.32 21.82
CA PHE A 934 -75.75 -9.07 21.61
C PHE A 934 -76.15 -8.00 22.63
N ASP A 935 -75.14 -7.35 23.22
CA ASP A 935 -75.24 -6.06 23.88
C ASP A 935 -75.18 -4.98 22.79
N VAL A 936 -76.36 -4.51 22.37
CA VAL A 936 -76.48 -3.65 21.19
C VAL A 936 -75.83 -2.27 21.38
N ALA A 937 -75.66 -1.80 22.63
CA ALA A 937 -74.89 -0.59 22.90
C ALA A 937 -73.43 -0.74 22.46
N LYS A 938 -72.82 -1.91 22.73
CA LYS A 938 -71.47 -2.24 22.23
C LYS A 938 -71.44 -2.42 20.73
N VAL A 939 -72.47 -3.01 20.11
CA VAL A 939 -72.54 -3.13 18.64
C VAL A 939 -72.54 -1.74 17.98
N VAL A 940 -73.29 -0.78 18.53
CA VAL A 940 -73.28 0.62 18.07
C VAL A 940 -71.91 1.29 18.27
N GLU A 941 -71.21 1.02 19.37
CA GLU A 941 -69.84 1.49 19.63
C GLU A 941 -68.84 0.94 18.61
N VAL A 942 -68.88 -0.36 18.31
CA VAL A 942 -68.03 -0.98 17.28
C VAL A 942 -68.37 -0.44 15.88
N MET A 943 -69.66 -0.23 15.57
CA MET A 943 -70.09 0.44 14.34
C MET A 943 -69.54 1.86 14.24
N LYS A 944 -69.55 2.62 15.35
CA LYS A 944 -68.97 3.97 15.38
C LYS A 944 -67.47 3.94 15.08
N PHE A 945 -66.72 3.07 15.75
CA PHE A 945 -65.28 2.95 15.55
C PHE A 945 -64.91 2.58 14.10
N PHE A 946 -65.67 1.69 13.45
CA PHE A 946 -65.46 1.34 12.04
C PHE A 946 -65.68 2.54 11.09
N ARG A 947 -66.65 3.41 11.37
CA ARG A 947 -66.89 4.65 10.60
C ARG A 947 -65.81 5.71 10.83
N GLU A 948 -65.35 5.87 12.06
CA GLU A 948 -64.32 6.84 12.44
C GLU A 948 -62.88 6.41 12.08
N SER A 949 -62.70 5.14 11.69
CA SER A 949 -61.46 4.61 11.13
C SER A 949 -61.06 5.28 9.79
N THR A 950 -59.82 5.08 9.34
CA THR A 950 -59.37 5.54 8.02
C THR A 950 -59.83 4.59 6.90
N VAL A 951 -59.86 5.08 5.65
CA VAL A 951 -59.99 4.27 4.42
C VAL A 951 -59.08 3.05 4.50
N TYR A 952 -57.80 3.30 4.78
CA TYR A 952 -56.76 2.30 4.87
C TYR A 952 -57.11 1.18 5.87
N MET A 953 -57.55 1.51 7.09
CA MET A 953 -57.93 0.52 8.10
C MET A 953 -59.10 -0.36 7.63
N ARG A 954 -60.11 0.25 7.00
CA ARG A 954 -61.28 -0.47 6.46
C ARG A 954 -60.90 -1.39 5.30
N ASP A 955 -60.01 -0.98 4.39
CA ASP A 955 -59.45 -1.85 3.34
C ASP A 955 -58.83 -3.11 3.93
N ARG A 956 -58.08 -2.95 5.03
CA ARG A 956 -57.34 -4.06 5.66
C ARG A 956 -58.31 -5.00 6.37
N PHE A 957 -59.38 -4.47 6.97
CA PHE A 957 -60.47 -5.24 7.55
C PHE A 957 -61.23 -6.10 6.52
N ILE A 958 -61.39 -5.62 5.27
CA ILE A 958 -61.93 -6.43 4.17
C ILE A 958 -60.89 -7.46 3.67
N ALA A 959 -59.62 -7.07 3.51
CA ALA A 959 -58.55 -7.97 3.07
C ALA A 959 -58.35 -9.17 4.01
N LEU A 960 -58.60 -9.01 5.31
CA LEU A 960 -58.59 -10.07 6.32
C LEU A 960 -59.90 -10.89 6.40
N ASN A 961 -60.87 -10.65 5.51
CA ASN A 961 -62.20 -11.28 5.49
C ASN A 961 -63.03 -11.06 6.77
N CYS A 962 -62.72 -10.01 7.57
CA CYS A 962 -63.47 -9.70 8.80
C CYS A 962 -64.87 -9.13 8.50
N SER A 963 -65.05 -8.47 7.35
CA SER A 963 -66.29 -7.81 6.93
C SER A 963 -67.52 -8.73 6.89
N THR A 964 -67.34 -10.01 6.53
CA THR A 964 -68.43 -10.98 6.42
C THR A 964 -69.10 -11.21 7.78
N LEU A 965 -68.33 -11.68 8.77
CA LEU A 965 -68.82 -11.90 10.14
C LEU A 965 -69.25 -10.60 10.83
N TYR A 966 -68.60 -9.48 10.50
CA TYR A 966 -68.95 -8.15 11.02
C TYR A 966 -70.37 -7.72 10.61
N TYR A 967 -70.67 -7.69 9.31
CA TYR A 967 -71.97 -7.28 8.83
C TYR A 967 -73.08 -8.30 9.18
N GLU A 968 -72.79 -9.60 9.18
CA GLU A 968 -73.73 -10.60 9.71
C GLU A 968 -74.02 -10.39 11.20
N GLY A 969 -73.00 -10.13 12.02
CA GLY A 969 -73.16 -9.87 13.45
C GLY A 969 -74.01 -8.63 13.75
N ILE A 970 -73.85 -7.56 12.97
CA ILE A 970 -74.71 -6.37 13.08
C ILE A 970 -76.17 -6.72 12.73
N LYS A 971 -76.42 -7.48 11.64
CA LYS A 971 -77.78 -7.93 11.29
C LYS A 971 -78.39 -8.79 12.40
N SER A 972 -77.63 -9.74 12.95
CA SER A 972 -78.05 -10.57 14.09
C SER A 972 -78.42 -9.74 15.31
N ALA A 973 -77.61 -8.73 15.66
CA ALA A 973 -77.83 -7.86 16.81
C ALA A 973 -79.14 -7.07 16.74
N PHE A 974 -79.49 -6.55 15.55
CA PHE A 974 -80.70 -5.75 15.35
C PHE A 974 -81.94 -6.57 14.93
N SER A 975 -81.81 -7.88 14.65
CA SER A 975 -82.92 -8.76 14.26
C SER A 975 -84.09 -8.80 15.26
N GLY A 976 -83.81 -8.57 16.56
CA GLY A 976 -84.83 -8.54 17.62
C GLY A 976 -85.62 -7.23 17.74
N TYR A 977 -85.25 -6.17 17.00
CA TYR A 977 -85.77 -4.81 17.18
C TYR A 977 -86.93 -4.46 16.23
N GLY A 978 -87.51 -5.48 15.57
CA GLY A 978 -88.64 -5.32 14.64
C GLY A 978 -88.21 -5.13 13.19
N ALA A 979 -89.14 -5.44 12.27
CA ALA A 979 -88.85 -5.55 10.85
C ALA A 979 -88.35 -4.24 10.22
N ASP A 980 -88.91 -3.10 10.61
CA ASP A 980 -88.51 -1.79 10.06
C ASP A 980 -87.07 -1.41 10.47
N ILE A 981 -86.69 -1.64 11.74
CA ILE A 981 -85.30 -1.43 12.20
C ILE A 981 -84.36 -2.44 11.52
N SER A 982 -84.72 -3.72 11.42
CA SER A 982 -83.90 -4.70 10.71
C SER A 982 -83.66 -4.30 9.25
N ALA A 983 -84.70 -3.92 8.51
CA ALA A 983 -84.59 -3.49 7.11
C ALA A 983 -83.80 -2.18 6.95
N PHE A 984 -83.91 -1.24 7.91
CA PHE A 984 -83.11 -0.04 7.93
C PHE A 984 -81.62 -0.35 8.18
N VAL A 985 -81.31 -1.29 9.08
CA VAL A 985 -79.94 -1.75 9.36
C VAL A 985 -79.32 -2.45 8.16
N GLU A 986 -80.08 -3.27 7.41
CA GLU A 986 -79.58 -3.86 6.16
C GLU A 986 -79.22 -2.80 5.11
N LYS A 987 -80.03 -1.74 4.99
CA LYS A 987 -79.75 -0.59 4.11
C LYS A 987 -78.58 0.25 4.61
N LEU A 988 -78.42 0.42 5.93
CA LEU A 988 -77.30 1.13 6.54
C LEU A 988 -75.98 0.40 6.30
N ILE A 989 -75.99 -0.95 6.36
CA ILE A 989 -74.84 -1.79 5.99
C ILE A 989 -74.52 -1.68 4.49
N ALA A 990 -75.54 -1.68 3.62
CA ALA A 990 -75.33 -1.48 2.18
C ALA A 990 -74.72 -0.09 1.88
N VAL A 991 -75.18 0.95 2.60
CA VAL A 991 -74.61 2.30 2.58
C VAL A 991 -73.18 2.34 3.06
N GLU A 992 -72.87 1.69 4.19
CA GLU A 992 -71.53 1.64 4.77
C GLU A 992 -70.54 0.97 3.83
N SER A 993 -70.92 -0.19 3.25
CA SER A 993 -70.10 -0.91 2.27
C SER A 993 -69.94 -0.13 0.95
N ALA A 994 -70.98 0.55 0.48
CA ALA A 994 -70.94 1.33 -0.77
C ALA A 994 -70.18 2.66 -0.62
N TYR A 995 -70.36 3.37 0.51
CA TYR A 995 -69.55 4.53 0.87
C TYR A 995 -68.09 4.12 0.91
N PHE A 996 -67.76 3.05 1.65
CA PHE A 996 -66.38 2.62 1.79
C PHE A 996 -65.73 2.26 0.44
N ALA A 997 -66.45 1.56 -0.45
CA ALA A 997 -65.96 1.26 -1.79
C ALA A 997 -65.70 2.54 -2.64
N TYR A 998 -66.40 3.65 -2.38
CA TYR A 998 -66.12 4.96 -2.99
C TYR A 998 -64.93 5.67 -2.30
N ASP A 999 -64.94 5.73 -0.96
CA ASP A 999 -63.92 6.31 -0.07
C ASP A 999 -62.50 5.77 -0.36
N GLY A 1000 -62.39 4.52 -0.84
CA GLY A 1000 -61.14 3.88 -1.26
C GLY A 1000 -60.83 3.86 -2.77
N SER A 1001 -61.68 4.41 -3.65
CA SER A 1001 -61.44 4.34 -5.12
C SER A 1001 -61.79 5.57 -5.94
N GLU A 1002 -62.60 6.50 -5.40
CA GLU A 1002 -63.12 7.73 -6.04
C GLU A 1002 -63.76 7.54 -7.43
N SER A 1003 -64.06 6.29 -7.83
CA SER A 1003 -64.54 5.99 -9.19
C SER A 1003 -66.01 6.37 -9.38
N GLU A 1004 -66.39 6.78 -10.59
CA GLU A 1004 -67.78 7.12 -10.91
C GLU A 1004 -68.75 5.93 -10.69
N THR A 1005 -68.24 4.69 -10.81
CA THR A 1005 -69.02 3.46 -10.57
C THR A 1005 -69.35 3.30 -9.08
N THR A 1006 -68.35 3.45 -8.21
CA THR A 1006 -68.52 3.35 -6.76
C THR A 1006 -69.25 4.57 -6.18
N LYS A 1007 -69.03 5.77 -6.75
CA LYS A 1007 -69.82 6.99 -6.49
C LYS A 1007 -71.31 6.77 -6.74
N THR A 1008 -71.66 6.21 -7.91
CA THR A 1008 -73.04 5.90 -8.29
C THR A 1008 -73.66 4.86 -7.35
N ALA A 1009 -72.89 3.84 -6.93
CA ALA A 1009 -73.35 2.84 -5.98
C ALA A 1009 -73.65 3.42 -4.58
N PHE A 1010 -72.76 4.27 -4.05
CA PHE A 1010 -72.98 4.96 -2.78
C PHE A 1010 -74.22 5.87 -2.80
N ILE A 1011 -74.36 6.71 -3.85
CA ILE A 1011 -75.52 7.59 -4.03
C ILE A 1011 -76.82 6.77 -4.07
N SER A 1012 -76.84 5.65 -4.80
CA SER A 1012 -78.02 4.78 -4.91
C SER A 1012 -78.39 4.12 -3.57
N ALA A 1013 -77.41 3.58 -2.85
CA ALA A 1013 -77.62 2.98 -1.52
C ALA A 1013 -78.15 4.01 -0.51
N MET A 1014 -77.65 5.24 -0.56
CA MET A 1014 -78.11 6.32 0.31
C MET A 1014 -79.51 6.81 0.00
N GLU A 1015 -79.90 6.91 -1.27
CA GLU A 1015 -81.29 7.20 -1.64
C GLU A 1015 -82.23 6.08 -1.17
N GLU A 1016 -81.79 4.81 -1.20
CA GLU A 1016 -82.50 3.68 -0.60
C GLU A 1016 -82.61 3.73 0.93
N LEU A 1017 -81.61 4.28 1.63
CA LEU A 1017 -81.61 4.45 3.10
C LEU A 1017 -82.46 5.65 3.54
N ILE A 1018 -82.37 6.79 2.86
CA ILE A 1018 -83.18 7.99 3.11
C ILE A 1018 -84.68 7.65 3.02
N ASN A 1019 -85.08 6.87 2.01
CA ASN A 1019 -86.47 6.41 1.88
C ASN A 1019 -86.92 5.48 3.03
N ALA A 1020 -86.00 4.71 3.62
CA ALA A 1020 -86.29 3.85 4.77
C ALA A 1020 -86.22 4.59 6.13
N GLN A 1021 -85.57 5.76 6.21
CA GLN A 1021 -85.53 6.55 7.44
C GLN A 1021 -86.95 6.94 7.91
N ALA A 1022 -87.84 7.22 6.96
CA ALA A 1022 -89.21 7.65 7.22
C ALA A 1022 -90.05 6.59 7.98
N THR A 1023 -89.74 5.29 7.86
CA THR A 1023 -90.45 4.23 8.60
C THR A 1023 -89.88 4.00 10.00
N VAL A 1024 -88.60 4.26 10.25
CA VAL A 1024 -87.97 4.07 11.58
C VAL A 1024 -87.90 5.31 12.47
N ASN A 1025 -88.05 6.52 11.92
CA ASN A 1025 -87.97 7.79 12.66
C ASN A 1025 -88.97 7.95 13.82
N ASN A 1026 -89.95 7.05 13.98
CA ASN A 1026 -90.92 7.07 15.09
C ASN A 1026 -90.58 6.07 16.21
N ASP A 1027 -89.52 5.28 16.08
CA ASP A 1027 -89.10 4.30 17.09
C ASP A 1027 -88.05 4.90 18.05
N SER A 1028 -88.27 4.74 19.36
CA SER A 1028 -87.37 5.24 20.41
C SER A 1028 -85.96 4.63 20.39
N ASN A 1029 -85.80 3.45 19.80
CA ASN A 1029 -84.51 2.78 19.63
C ASN A 1029 -83.72 3.38 18.45
N TYR A 1030 -84.39 3.87 17.40
CA TYR A 1030 -83.71 4.49 16.26
C TYR A 1030 -82.90 5.73 16.68
N GLU A 1031 -83.53 6.63 17.44
CA GLU A 1031 -82.91 7.90 17.84
C GLU A 1031 -81.76 7.72 18.85
N SER A 1032 -81.74 6.60 19.59
CA SER A 1032 -80.71 6.28 20.58
C SER A 1032 -79.59 5.35 20.09
N LEU A 1033 -79.80 4.60 18.99
CA LEU A 1033 -78.85 3.59 18.50
C LEU A 1033 -78.31 3.85 17.08
N LEU A 1034 -79.13 4.37 16.16
CA LEU A 1034 -78.82 4.35 14.72
C LEU A 1034 -78.72 5.73 14.07
N LYS A 1035 -79.30 6.76 14.70
CA LYS A 1035 -79.33 8.13 14.16
C LYS A 1035 -77.93 8.70 13.88
N GLU A 1036 -76.96 8.51 14.77
CA GLU A 1036 -75.57 8.99 14.56
C GLU A 1036 -74.92 8.39 13.31
N ALA A 1037 -75.17 7.10 13.02
CA ALA A 1037 -74.67 6.43 11.82
C ALA A 1037 -75.34 6.97 10.55
N TYR A 1038 -76.65 7.21 10.60
CA TYR A 1038 -77.39 7.80 9.48
C TYR A 1038 -76.92 9.22 9.15
N GLU A 1039 -76.83 10.12 10.15
CA GLU A 1039 -76.45 11.52 9.91
C GLU A 1039 -75.01 11.63 9.37
N PHE A 1040 -74.09 10.77 9.81
CA PHE A 1040 -72.73 10.67 9.26
C PHE A 1040 -72.74 10.37 7.76
N TYR A 1041 -73.42 9.29 7.34
CA TYR A 1041 -73.50 8.94 5.92
C TYR A 1041 -74.35 9.92 5.11
N LYS A 1042 -75.33 10.59 5.73
CA LYS A 1042 -76.10 11.65 5.08
C LYS A 1042 -75.24 12.87 4.76
N ALA A 1043 -74.37 13.28 5.68
CA ALA A 1043 -73.39 14.33 5.42
C ALA A 1043 -72.44 13.95 4.28
N LYS A 1044 -71.90 12.71 4.28
CA LYS A 1044 -71.05 12.22 3.19
C LYS A 1044 -71.75 12.11 1.84
N TYR A 1045 -73.02 11.75 1.82
CA TYR A 1045 -73.84 11.78 0.62
C TYR A 1045 -74.01 13.19 0.07
N ASP A 1046 -74.25 14.19 0.93
CA ASP A 1046 -74.40 15.59 0.50
C ASP A 1046 -73.06 16.20 0.06
N GLU A 1047 -71.93 15.80 0.66
CA GLU A 1047 -70.57 16.14 0.17
C GLU A 1047 -70.31 15.56 -1.24
N VAL A 1048 -70.68 14.29 -1.48
CA VAL A 1048 -70.37 13.57 -2.73
C VAL A 1048 -71.33 13.91 -3.88
N LYS A 1049 -72.53 14.39 -3.56
CA LYS A 1049 -73.57 14.78 -4.54
C LYS A 1049 -73.51 16.25 -4.97
N ALA A 1050 -72.65 17.06 -4.33
CA ALA A 1050 -72.32 18.43 -4.73
C ALA A 1050 -71.40 18.48 -5.97
#